data_AF-A0A6M1UBS4-F1
#
_entry.id   AF-A0A6M1UBS4-F1
#
_cell.length_a   1.000
_cell.length_b   1.000
_cell.length_c   1.000
_cell.angle_alpha   90.00
_cell.angle_beta   90.00
_cell.angle_gamma   90.00
#
_symmetry.space_group_name_H-M   'P 1'
#
loop_
_entity.id
_entity.type
_entity.pdbx_description
1 polymer ?
#
loop_
_entity_poly.entity_id
_entity_poly.type
_entity_poly.pdbx_seq_one_letter_code
_entity_poly.pdbx_strand_id
1 'polypeptide(L)'
;MRNRTIRNISAGLLLAVLLQPTGAFADERTLPYVDIGKHWTTKAVVRGVEEGLFAPSKDLRFYPDRLMTRAEFLVMLDRLFLRNQQQLQPLTLLSEQYYLGRDDAFEDPYLPYTDVDRLTWMYQPILHASLVLDTLYGPRALNQVFPGKELHPSRPITRGEAARLLQVFTLAPDDKTVWNDITSWSWLEGNESDPLKRGEAAVLADKVMSAVDADAFLPILDMDGMKYPVVPEIDEIFPLFATYVEHPAPDEQAYVDAVQAIRDREDDEQTYEALHKLASSEFPNKIGVHYYLSWNPDTPLEENMEHAFAAIDAYFANKIILPDRLRLLCANVYDIALQMEADDEEIYQKTLNHLQSYESIIRKGTEEWDSLAIYLAALEVRSGQTEKALSRYREMGRSDEAMRNTVHYLAQQGKLDEAEAYLQAIQPRKNSAQEVLKRGLLRELSTLRQQESVKNDLAFALRHFQQLSGYRVDGNAILSGYRFKYTQTVDQRRQTSHTVGYYQAPSKLVMDKLESYADESNHVEYVRDFDKQTWKKSRTDSFDYMHEWVESRSINERVKDLKARYLLQSFGSYDIITEWIPGEEILKKSRNVLLDAGPLKAVPIYINKYYIDRESDTLIAHQWRYEEIYASKKYLAYSGTERYGAFPEAVVHIPAEVVEGTVGTP
;
A
#
# COMPACT_ATOMS: atom_id res chain seq x y z
N MET A 1 40.40 -9.19 -23.07
CA MET A 1 40.97 -10.38 -23.75
C MET A 1 41.15 -11.50 -22.73
N ARG A 2 40.43 -12.61 -22.94
CA ARG A 2 40.67 -13.98 -22.43
C ARG A 2 40.47 -14.22 -20.91
N ASN A 3 39.31 -14.74 -20.47
CA ASN A 3 38.96 -16.18 -20.35
C ASN A 3 40.07 -17.00 -19.66
N ARG A 4 39.86 -17.77 -18.58
CA ARG A 4 38.85 -18.84 -18.46
C ARG A 4 38.89 -19.51 -17.05
N THR A 5 37.71 -19.92 -16.57
CA THR A 5 37.39 -21.15 -15.80
C THR A 5 38.09 -21.46 -14.45
N ILE A 6 37.29 -21.42 -13.37
CA ILE A 6 37.15 -22.59 -12.47
C ILE A 6 35.65 -22.89 -12.32
N ARG A 7 35.37 -24.19 -12.33
CA ARG A 7 34.11 -24.87 -12.58
C ARG A 7 33.61 -25.45 -11.24
N ASN A 8 32.30 -25.36 -11.03
CA ASN A 8 31.38 -26.25 -10.31
C ASN A 8 31.92 -27.14 -9.18
N ILE A 9 31.27 -27.06 -8.01
CA ILE A 9 30.74 -28.15 -7.14
C ILE A 9 30.32 -27.41 -5.85
N SER A 10 29.04 -27.14 -5.60
CA SER A 10 28.22 -28.01 -4.76
C SER A 10 26.73 -27.62 -4.86
N ALA A 11 26.08 -28.03 -5.95
CA ALA A 11 24.62 -28.14 -6.04
C ALA A 11 24.23 -29.60 -5.77
N GLY A 12 24.29 -30.00 -4.51
CA GLY A 12 24.17 -31.40 -4.11
C GLY A 12 23.44 -31.59 -2.79
N LEU A 13 22.29 -30.93 -2.60
CA LEU A 13 21.30 -31.30 -1.59
C LEU A 13 19.90 -30.67 -1.76
N LEU A 14 19.60 -30.08 -2.93
CA LEU A 14 18.32 -29.38 -3.19
C LEU A 14 17.52 -29.96 -4.38
N LEU A 15 17.93 -31.13 -4.90
CA LEU A 15 17.32 -31.74 -6.10
C LEU A 15 16.49 -33.02 -5.84
N ALA A 16 16.20 -33.36 -4.59
CA ALA A 16 15.42 -34.56 -4.24
C ALA A 16 14.01 -34.28 -3.69
N VAL A 17 13.56 -33.02 -3.64
CA VAL A 17 12.20 -32.65 -3.19
C VAL A 17 11.31 -32.14 -4.33
N LEU A 18 11.86 -31.85 -5.52
CA LEU A 18 11.14 -31.26 -6.65
C LEU A 18 10.69 -32.27 -7.73
N LEU A 19 10.66 -33.56 -7.41
CA LEU A 19 10.11 -34.59 -8.29
C LEU A 19 9.05 -35.40 -7.54
N GLN A 20 7.87 -34.82 -7.36
CA GLN A 20 6.65 -35.61 -7.22
C GLN A 20 5.83 -35.49 -8.51
N PRO A 21 5.38 -36.62 -9.08
CA PRO A 21 4.58 -36.61 -10.30
C PRO A 21 3.24 -35.94 -10.01
N THR A 22 2.93 -34.89 -10.77
CA THR A 22 1.58 -34.33 -10.88
C THR A 22 0.68 -35.32 -11.61
N GLY A 23 0.26 -36.36 -10.90
CA GLY A 23 -0.90 -37.15 -11.25
C GLY A 23 -2.14 -36.36 -10.86
N ALA A 24 -3.07 -36.19 -11.80
CA ALA A 24 -4.43 -35.76 -11.53
C ALA A 24 -5.08 -36.75 -10.56
N PHE A 25 -5.03 -36.45 -9.26
CA PHE A 25 -5.83 -37.12 -8.25
C PHE A 25 -7.13 -36.37 -8.08
N ALA A 26 -8.23 -37.12 -8.19
CA ALA A 26 -9.55 -36.66 -7.83
C ALA A 26 -9.53 -36.05 -6.41
N ASP A 27 -10.14 -34.87 -6.30
CA ASP A 27 -10.14 -34.00 -5.13
C ASP A 27 -10.92 -34.63 -3.95
N GLU A 28 -10.23 -35.45 -3.15
CA GLU A 28 -10.69 -35.82 -1.81
C GLU A 28 -9.93 -34.94 -0.80
N ARG A 29 -10.32 -33.65 -0.71
CA ARG A 29 -9.77 -32.70 0.28
C ARG A 29 -9.87 -33.30 1.68
N THR A 30 -8.76 -33.85 2.15
CA THR A 30 -8.62 -34.30 3.54
C THR A 30 -8.67 -33.05 4.42
N LEU A 31 -9.66 -32.96 5.30
CA LEU A 31 -9.80 -31.83 6.21
C LEU A 31 -8.57 -31.71 7.12
N PRO A 32 -8.08 -30.48 7.41
CA PRO A 32 -6.88 -30.28 8.23
C PRO A 32 -7.07 -30.72 9.69
N TYR A 33 -8.32 -30.83 10.15
CA TYR A 33 -8.66 -31.30 11.49
C TYR A 33 -9.87 -32.24 11.47
N VAL A 34 -9.86 -33.23 12.35
CA VAL A 34 -10.90 -34.28 12.38
C VAL A 34 -12.22 -33.81 13.01
N ASP A 35 -12.18 -32.79 13.86
CA ASP A 35 -13.31 -32.30 14.65
C ASP A 35 -14.09 -31.16 13.99
N ILE A 36 -13.67 -30.68 12.81
CA ILE A 36 -14.35 -29.61 12.08
C ILE A 36 -15.30 -30.10 10.99
N GLY A 37 -15.31 -31.40 10.64
CA GLY A 37 -15.96 -31.87 9.40
C GLY A 37 -17.47 -31.64 9.28
N LYS A 38 -18.18 -31.46 10.39
CA LYS A 38 -19.61 -31.05 10.40
C LYS A 38 -19.84 -29.72 11.12
N HIS A 39 -18.77 -29.03 11.53
CA HIS A 39 -18.88 -27.80 12.28
C HIS A 39 -19.19 -26.63 11.34
N TRP A 40 -20.02 -25.67 11.73
CA TRP A 40 -20.42 -24.57 10.83
C TRP A 40 -19.24 -23.67 10.39
N THR A 41 -18.12 -23.74 11.12
CA THR A 41 -16.89 -22.97 10.84
C THR A 41 -15.91 -23.69 9.90
N THR A 42 -16.24 -24.87 9.36
CA THR A 42 -15.27 -25.68 8.57
C THR A 42 -14.57 -24.87 7.50
N LYS A 43 -15.33 -24.12 6.69
CA LYS A 43 -14.78 -23.35 5.56
C LYS A 43 -13.77 -22.30 6.02
N ALA A 44 -14.12 -21.52 7.04
CA ALA A 44 -13.24 -20.49 7.58
C ALA A 44 -11.98 -21.08 8.23
N VAL A 45 -12.10 -22.23 8.91
CA VAL A 45 -10.94 -22.91 9.49
C VAL A 45 -10.02 -23.47 8.39
N VAL A 46 -10.58 -24.10 7.36
CA VAL A 46 -9.80 -24.62 6.22
C VAL A 46 -9.04 -23.49 5.54
N ARG A 47 -9.73 -22.41 5.16
CA ARG A 47 -9.09 -21.24 4.57
C ARG A 47 -8.03 -20.64 5.50
N GLY A 48 -8.33 -20.49 6.79
CA GLY A 48 -7.37 -19.98 7.76
C GLY A 48 -6.12 -20.86 7.93
N VAL A 49 -6.18 -22.16 7.63
CA VAL A 49 -4.98 -23.03 7.58
C VAL A 49 -4.24 -22.84 6.26
N GLU A 50 -4.95 -22.81 5.13
CA GLU A 50 -4.38 -22.55 3.79
C GLU A 50 -3.60 -21.22 3.76
N GLU A 51 -4.12 -20.21 4.46
CA GLU A 51 -3.55 -18.86 4.59
C GLU A 51 -2.55 -18.72 5.76
N GLY A 52 -2.22 -19.82 6.46
CA GLY A 52 -1.22 -19.84 7.53
C GLY A 52 -1.63 -19.19 8.86
N LEU A 53 -2.89 -18.77 9.02
CA LEU A 53 -3.41 -18.15 10.25
C LEU A 53 -3.48 -19.14 11.42
N PHE A 54 -3.72 -20.43 11.16
CA PHE A 54 -3.78 -21.47 12.18
C PHE A 54 -2.74 -22.55 11.94
N ALA A 55 -1.99 -22.91 12.99
CA ALA A 55 -1.01 -23.99 12.92
C ALA A 55 -1.70 -25.37 12.96
N PRO A 56 -1.19 -26.38 12.23
CA PRO A 56 -1.65 -27.75 12.37
C PRO A 56 -1.44 -28.24 13.82
N SER A 57 -2.44 -28.91 14.38
CA SER A 57 -2.40 -29.39 15.76
C SER A 57 -1.74 -30.78 15.83
N LYS A 58 -0.98 -31.03 16.90
CA LYS A 58 -0.31 -32.33 17.14
C LYS A 58 -1.29 -33.49 17.27
N ASP A 59 -2.52 -33.23 17.72
CA ASP A 59 -3.59 -34.22 17.89
C ASP A 59 -4.63 -34.19 16.75
N LEU A 60 -4.35 -33.43 15.68
CA LEU A 60 -5.24 -33.24 14.52
C LEU A 60 -6.63 -32.68 14.87
N ARG A 61 -6.77 -31.97 16.01
CA ARG A 61 -8.01 -31.31 16.43
C ARG A 61 -7.85 -29.79 16.46
N PHE A 62 -8.90 -29.07 16.07
CA PHE A 62 -8.95 -27.61 16.11
C PHE A 62 -9.58 -27.06 17.39
N TYR A 63 -10.53 -27.78 17.97
CA TYR A 63 -11.35 -27.35 19.11
C TYR A 63 -12.16 -26.07 18.84
N PRO A 64 -13.07 -26.07 17.83
CA PRO A 64 -13.77 -24.86 17.40
C PRO A 64 -14.66 -24.23 18.49
N ASP A 65 -15.21 -25.04 19.39
CA ASP A 65 -16.07 -24.56 20.49
C ASP A 65 -15.30 -24.11 21.74
N ARG A 66 -13.97 -24.32 21.79
CA ARG A 66 -13.16 -23.88 22.92
C ARG A 66 -13.00 -22.37 22.88
N LEU A 67 -13.01 -21.75 24.05
CA LEU A 67 -12.65 -20.33 24.19
C LEU A 67 -11.23 -20.09 23.66
N MET A 68 -11.07 -19.00 22.92
CA MET A 68 -9.78 -18.54 22.41
C MET A 68 -9.11 -17.65 23.45
N THR A 69 -7.82 -17.85 23.70
CA THR A 69 -7.09 -17.00 24.65
C THR A 69 -6.63 -15.69 24.02
N ARG A 70 -6.32 -14.67 24.85
CA ARG A 70 -5.72 -13.41 24.40
C ARG A 70 -4.45 -13.62 23.58
N ALA A 71 -3.56 -14.51 24.03
CA ALA A 71 -2.33 -14.82 23.29
C ALA A 71 -2.61 -15.44 21.92
N GLU A 72 -3.51 -16.42 21.85
CA GLU A 72 -3.86 -17.05 20.57
C GLU A 72 -4.46 -16.05 19.59
N PHE A 73 -5.32 -15.16 20.06
CA PHE A 73 -5.93 -14.13 19.22
C PHE A 73 -4.89 -13.14 18.71
N LEU A 74 -3.99 -12.66 19.56
CA LEU A 74 -2.92 -11.74 19.14
C LEU A 74 -1.95 -12.38 18.15
N VAL A 75 -1.69 -13.68 18.26
CA VAL A 75 -0.88 -14.40 17.26
C VAL A 75 -1.63 -14.56 15.93
N MET A 76 -2.94 -14.75 15.96
CA MET A 76 -3.76 -14.73 14.74
C MET A 76 -3.79 -13.33 14.11
N LEU A 77 -3.91 -12.27 14.93
CA LEU A 77 -3.89 -10.87 14.50
C LEU A 77 -2.55 -10.48 13.87
N ASP A 78 -1.45 -10.87 14.49
CA ASP A 78 -0.10 -10.72 13.95
C ASP A 78 0.01 -11.28 12.53
N ARG A 79 -0.48 -12.50 12.31
CA ARG A 79 -0.48 -13.15 10.99
C ARG A 79 -1.40 -12.43 10.00
N LEU A 80 -2.53 -11.88 10.46
CA LEU A 80 -3.38 -11.03 9.63
C LEU A 80 -2.67 -9.73 9.23
N PHE A 81 -1.88 -9.12 10.11
CA PHE A 81 -1.09 -7.94 9.76
C PHE A 81 0.01 -8.28 8.75
N LEU A 82 0.72 -9.40 8.93
CA LEU A 82 1.75 -9.86 7.99
C LEU A 82 1.17 -10.17 6.60
N ARG A 83 0.05 -10.90 6.54
CA ARG A 83 -0.64 -11.21 5.28
C ARG A 83 -1.03 -9.94 4.51
N ASN A 84 -1.50 -8.93 5.22
CA ASN A 84 -2.10 -7.73 4.64
C ASN A 84 -1.17 -6.50 4.73
N GLN A 85 0.14 -6.72 4.86
CA GLN A 85 1.11 -5.65 5.11
C GLN A 85 1.08 -4.60 4.00
N GLN A 86 0.96 -5.01 2.73
CA GLN A 86 0.95 -4.10 1.59
C GLN A 86 -0.26 -3.16 1.63
N GLN A 87 -1.45 -3.70 1.89
CA GLN A 87 -2.69 -2.91 1.98
C GLN A 87 -2.70 -1.99 3.21
N LEU A 88 -2.05 -2.40 4.30
CA LEU A 88 -1.94 -1.61 5.52
C LEU A 88 -0.76 -0.63 5.52
N GLN A 89 0.16 -0.72 4.55
CA GLN A 89 1.34 0.14 4.46
C GLN A 89 0.99 1.65 4.50
N PRO A 90 -0.09 2.15 3.85
CA PRO A 90 -0.44 3.56 3.90
C PRO A 90 -0.74 4.09 5.31
N LEU A 91 -1.21 3.23 6.22
CA LEU A 91 -1.51 3.59 7.61
C LEU A 91 -0.40 3.21 8.59
N THR A 92 0.32 2.13 8.31
CA THR A 92 1.35 1.64 9.23
C THR A 92 2.72 2.26 8.95
N LEU A 93 2.98 2.74 7.72
CA LEU A 93 4.30 3.21 7.30
C LEU A 93 5.44 2.18 7.45
N LEU A 94 5.10 0.91 7.77
CA LEU A 94 6.05 -0.17 7.99
C LEU A 94 6.47 -0.75 6.63
N SER A 95 7.67 -0.39 6.14
CA SER A 95 8.29 -1.09 5.00
C SER A 95 8.85 -2.45 5.40
N GLU A 96 9.15 -3.33 4.44
CA GLU A 96 9.95 -4.54 4.68
C GLU A 96 11.27 -4.23 5.40
N GLN A 97 11.90 -3.08 5.09
CA GLN A 97 13.08 -2.57 5.77
C GLN A 97 12.87 -2.26 7.27
N TYR A 98 11.63 -1.99 7.70
CA TYR A 98 11.31 -1.75 9.11
C TYR A 98 11.36 -3.04 9.93
N TYR A 99 10.92 -4.17 9.34
CA TYR A 99 10.98 -5.48 9.97
C TYR A 99 12.40 -6.06 9.95
N LEU A 100 13.11 -5.91 8.83
CA LEU A 100 14.49 -6.36 8.68
C LEU A 100 15.50 -5.47 9.44
N GLY A 101 15.19 -4.18 9.63
CA GLY A 101 16.07 -3.20 10.30
C GLY A 101 15.89 -3.09 11.81
N ARG A 102 14.94 -3.82 12.42
CA ARG A 102 14.73 -3.82 13.87
C ARG A 102 15.71 -4.70 14.64
N ASP A 103 16.32 -5.70 13.99
CA ASP A 103 17.47 -6.42 14.56
C ASP A 103 18.68 -5.48 14.76
N ASP A 104 18.66 -4.29 14.13
CA ASP A 104 19.69 -3.25 14.20
C ASP A 104 19.17 -1.87 14.67
N ALA A 105 18.04 -1.82 15.39
CA ALA A 105 17.62 -0.59 16.07
C ALA A 105 18.61 -0.25 17.21
N PHE A 106 18.79 1.03 17.55
CA PHE A 106 19.66 1.41 18.68
C PHE A 106 19.24 0.73 20.00
N GLU A 107 17.98 0.31 20.12
CA GLU A 107 17.43 -0.44 21.25
C GLU A 107 16.45 -1.52 20.77
N ASP A 108 16.51 -2.70 21.39
CA ASP A 108 15.54 -3.76 21.13
C ASP A 108 14.16 -3.38 21.70
N PRO A 109 13.12 -3.35 20.87
CA PRO A 109 11.76 -3.11 21.34
C PRO A 109 11.34 -4.22 22.31
N TYR A 110 10.58 -3.87 23.34
CA TYR A 110 10.09 -4.83 24.32
C TYR A 110 8.60 -4.65 24.58
N LEU A 111 7.94 -5.76 24.90
CA LEU A 111 6.54 -5.73 25.33
C LEU A 111 6.38 -5.03 26.68
N PRO A 112 5.36 -4.16 26.84
CA PRO A 112 5.10 -3.46 28.10
C PRO A 112 4.50 -4.36 29.19
N TYR A 113 4.27 -5.65 28.91
CA TYR A 113 3.68 -6.62 29.82
C TYR A 113 4.73 -7.48 30.53
N THR A 114 4.58 -7.66 31.84
CA THR A 114 5.53 -8.39 32.68
C THR A 114 5.32 -9.91 32.67
N ASP A 115 4.15 -10.38 32.23
CA ASP A 115 3.75 -11.79 32.25
C ASP A 115 3.83 -12.48 30.87
N VAL A 116 4.48 -11.82 29.89
CA VAL A 116 4.76 -12.39 28.56
C VAL A 116 6.28 -12.57 28.42
N ASP A 117 6.75 -13.79 28.67
CA ASP A 117 8.17 -14.12 28.66
C ASP A 117 8.75 -14.18 27.23
N ARG A 118 9.94 -13.61 27.03
CA ARG A 118 10.66 -13.55 25.74
C ARG A 118 10.90 -14.91 25.09
N LEU A 119 10.96 -15.98 25.88
CA LEU A 119 11.22 -17.35 25.43
C LEU A 119 9.94 -18.12 25.07
N THR A 120 8.77 -17.47 25.13
CA THR A 120 7.50 -18.09 24.78
C THR A 120 7.14 -17.88 23.31
N TRP A 121 6.42 -18.84 22.73
CA TRP A 121 5.95 -18.81 21.34
C TRP A 121 5.10 -17.57 20.99
N MET A 122 4.53 -16.91 22.00
CA MET A 122 3.64 -15.77 21.83
C MET A 122 4.37 -14.42 21.85
N TYR A 123 5.62 -14.35 22.35
CA TYR A 123 6.30 -13.07 22.57
C TYR A 123 6.48 -12.27 21.28
N GLN A 124 7.10 -12.87 20.26
CA GLN A 124 7.39 -12.17 19.01
C GLN A 124 6.12 -11.74 18.27
N PRO A 125 5.09 -12.59 18.09
CA PRO A 125 3.83 -12.16 17.51
C PRO A 125 3.13 -11.04 18.29
N ILE A 126 3.10 -11.12 19.63
CA ILE A 126 2.46 -10.08 20.45
C ILE A 126 3.26 -8.78 20.38
N LEU A 127 4.60 -8.86 20.38
CA LEU A 127 5.47 -7.71 20.17
C LEU A 127 5.16 -7.06 18.84
N HIS A 128 5.18 -7.81 17.75
CA HIS A 128 4.87 -7.29 16.43
C HIS A 128 3.49 -6.63 16.37
N ALA A 129 2.43 -7.32 16.83
CA ALA A 129 1.09 -6.75 16.91
C ALA A 129 1.03 -5.46 17.74
N SER A 130 1.74 -5.39 18.87
CA SER A 130 1.82 -4.16 19.70
C SER A 130 2.42 -2.99 18.93
N LEU A 131 3.42 -3.24 18.08
CA LEU A 131 4.13 -2.20 17.35
C LEU A 131 3.32 -1.69 16.16
N VAL A 132 2.63 -2.59 15.47
CA VAL A 132 1.65 -2.23 14.44
C VAL A 132 0.56 -1.37 15.06
N LEU A 133 -0.01 -1.79 16.19
CA LEU A 133 -1.03 -1.03 16.90
C LEU A 133 -0.52 0.33 17.39
N ASP A 134 0.69 0.41 17.93
CA ASP A 134 1.27 1.69 18.35
C ASP A 134 1.45 2.66 17.18
N THR A 135 1.77 2.12 16.00
CA THR A 135 1.89 2.92 14.78
C THR A 135 0.52 3.32 14.23
N LEU A 136 -0.50 2.49 14.38
CA LEU A 136 -1.85 2.84 13.97
C LEU A 136 -2.51 3.85 14.91
N TYR A 137 -2.31 3.68 16.22
CA TYR A 137 -3.19 4.20 17.27
C TYR A 137 -2.45 4.93 18.41
N GLY A 138 -1.16 5.18 18.24
CA GLY A 138 -0.36 5.91 19.20
C GLY A 138 0.17 5.05 20.35
N PRO A 139 0.99 5.66 21.23
CA PRO A 139 1.79 4.91 22.19
C PRO A 139 0.98 4.01 23.12
N ARG A 140 1.41 2.76 23.29
CA ARG A 140 0.77 1.78 24.20
C ARG A 140 -0.68 1.46 23.81
N ALA A 141 -1.01 1.46 22.53
CA ALA A 141 -2.37 1.15 22.04
C ALA A 141 -2.86 -0.21 22.57
N LEU A 142 -1.98 -1.21 22.61
CA LEU A 142 -2.32 -2.53 23.16
C LEU A 142 -2.70 -2.47 24.66
N ASN A 143 -2.05 -1.61 25.46
CA ASN A 143 -2.42 -1.40 26.88
C ASN A 143 -3.75 -0.69 27.06
N GLN A 144 -4.22 0.05 26.05
CA GLN A 144 -5.56 0.67 26.09
C GLN A 144 -6.66 -0.37 25.84
N VAL A 145 -6.33 -1.52 25.24
CA VAL A 145 -7.20 -2.70 25.15
C VAL A 145 -7.09 -3.57 26.38
N PHE A 146 -5.86 -3.88 26.80
CA PHE A 146 -5.57 -4.69 27.98
C PHE A 146 -4.84 -3.86 29.03
N PRO A 147 -5.58 -3.13 29.90
CA PRO A 147 -4.99 -2.22 30.87
C PRO A 147 -4.22 -2.96 31.98
N GLY A 148 -3.19 -2.29 32.49
CA GLY A 148 -2.33 -2.81 33.55
C GLY A 148 -0.95 -3.26 33.05
N LYS A 149 -0.19 -3.89 33.95
CA LYS A 149 1.16 -4.40 33.70
C LYS A 149 1.17 -5.85 33.20
N GLU A 150 0.02 -6.54 33.26
CA GLU A 150 -0.12 -7.95 32.88
C GLU A 150 -1.16 -8.09 31.75
N LEU A 151 -0.84 -8.91 30.75
CA LEU A 151 -1.71 -9.23 29.62
C LEU A 151 -2.71 -10.33 29.98
N HIS A 152 -2.35 -11.22 30.90
CA HIS A 152 -3.03 -12.49 31.19
C HIS A 152 -3.23 -13.34 29.92
N PRO A 153 -2.14 -13.82 29.29
CA PRO A 153 -2.17 -14.44 27.95
C PRO A 153 -3.07 -15.67 27.82
N SER A 154 -3.33 -16.39 28.91
CA SER A 154 -4.20 -17.57 28.98
C SER A 154 -5.68 -17.26 29.22
N ARG A 155 -6.01 -16.01 29.57
CA ARG A 155 -7.41 -15.58 29.76
C ARG A 155 -8.14 -15.60 28.41
N PRO A 156 -9.41 -16.04 28.37
CA PRO A 156 -10.25 -15.90 27.19
C PRO A 156 -10.31 -14.44 26.73
N ILE A 157 -10.14 -14.20 25.43
CA ILE A 157 -10.40 -12.89 24.85
C ILE A 157 -11.92 -12.67 24.76
N THR A 158 -12.36 -11.46 25.02
CA THR A 158 -13.76 -11.04 24.82
C THR A 158 -14.01 -10.58 23.39
N ARG A 159 -15.27 -10.58 22.97
CA ARG A 159 -15.69 -10.09 21.64
C ARG A 159 -15.38 -8.60 21.45
N GLY A 160 -15.54 -7.79 22.49
CA GLY A 160 -15.22 -6.36 22.48
C GLY A 160 -13.72 -6.09 22.36
N GLU A 161 -12.87 -6.85 23.09
CA GLU A 161 -11.41 -6.77 22.94
C GLU A 161 -10.97 -7.14 21.50
N ALA A 162 -11.52 -8.22 20.95
CA ALA A 162 -11.25 -8.64 19.58
C ALA A 162 -11.69 -7.58 18.55
N ALA A 163 -12.86 -6.97 18.77
CA ALA A 163 -13.39 -5.91 17.91
C ALA A 163 -12.47 -4.68 17.89
N ARG A 164 -12.04 -4.19 19.05
CA ARG A 164 -11.11 -3.04 19.16
C ARG A 164 -9.78 -3.30 18.46
N LEU A 165 -9.22 -4.51 18.61
CA LEU A 165 -7.97 -4.89 17.93
C LEU A 165 -8.09 -4.94 16.39
N LEU A 166 -9.31 -5.12 15.85
CA LEU A 166 -9.58 -5.21 14.42
C LEU A 166 -10.09 -3.90 13.80
N GLN A 167 -10.11 -2.79 14.55
CA GLN A 167 -10.64 -1.50 14.09
C GLN A 167 -10.09 -1.05 12.73
N VAL A 168 -8.84 -1.37 12.41
CA VAL A 168 -8.21 -0.93 11.16
C VAL A 168 -8.94 -1.55 9.96
N PHE A 169 -9.34 -2.82 10.08
CA PHE A 169 -10.02 -3.56 9.01
C PHE A 169 -11.47 -3.14 8.81
N THR A 170 -12.05 -2.39 9.76
CA THR A 170 -13.38 -1.79 9.59
C THR A 170 -13.34 -0.31 9.26
N LEU A 171 -12.15 0.29 9.22
CA LEU A 171 -11.95 1.74 9.11
C LEU A 171 -12.85 2.48 10.12
N ALA A 172 -12.96 1.97 11.36
CA ALA A 172 -13.69 2.68 12.41
C ALA A 172 -13.01 3.99 12.78
N PRO A 173 -13.73 5.13 12.75
CA PRO A 173 -13.14 6.40 13.14
C PRO A 173 -12.83 6.42 14.64
N ASP A 174 -13.56 5.66 15.48
CA ASP A 174 -13.33 5.59 16.92
C ASP A 174 -13.45 4.13 17.41
N ASP A 175 -12.58 3.73 18.33
CA ASP A 175 -12.57 2.39 18.92
C ASP A 175 -13.84 2.07 19.71
N LYS A 176 -14.60 3.09 20.12
CA LYS A 176 -15.91 2.95 20.77
C LYS A 176 -17.04 2.60 19.80
N THR A 177 -16.89 2.90 18.51
CA THR A 177 -17.94 2.59 17.51
C THR A 177 -17.70 1.27 16.80
N VAL A 178 -16.50 0.69 16.92
CA VAL A 178 -16.08 -0.52 16.21
C VAL A 178 -17.01 -1.70 16.45
N TRP A 179 -17.56 -1.85 17.67
CA TRP A 179 -18.49 -2.92 17.99
C TRP A 179 -19.79 -2.82 17.19
N ASN A 180 -20.34 -1.61 17.07
CA ASN A 180 -21.54 -1.36 16.29
C ASN A 180 -21.29 -1.63 14.79
N ASP A 181 -20.11 -1.26 14.29
CA ASP A 181 -19.74 -1.51 12.90
C ASP A 181 -19.63 -3.02 12.63
N ILE A 182 -18.86 -3.76 13.44
CA ILE A 182 -18.66 -5.22 13.32
C ILE A 182 -19.99 -5.97 13.43
N THR A 183 -20.88 -5.58 14.35
CA THR A 183 -22.20 -6.22 14.49
C THR A 183 -23.13 -5.87 13.33
N SER A 184 -23.14 -4.62 12.86
CA SER A 184 -23.91 -4.23 11.68
C SER A 184 -23.48 -4.98 10.42
N TRP A 185 -22.19 -5.33 10.33
CA TRP A 185 -21.63 -6.12 9.25
C TRP A 185 -21.83 -7.63 9.43
N SER A 186 -22.47 -8.03 10.53
CA SER A 186 -22.66 -9.42 10.93
C SER A 186 -21.33 -10.17 11.06
N TRP A 187 -20.24 -9.48 11.42
CA TRP A 187 -18.92 -10.09 11.63
C TRP A 187 -18.88 -10.88 12.93
N LEU A 188 -19.41 -10.27 14.00
CA LEU A 188 -19.68 -10.89 15.30
C LEU A 188 -21.11 -10.56 15.75
N GLU A 189 -21.65 -11.36 16.66
CA GLU A 189 -22.96 -11.16 17.30
C GLU A 189 -22.82 -11.21 18.83
N GLY A 190 -23.90 -11.03 19.58
CA GLY A 190 -23.91 -11.15 21.06
C GLY A 190 -23.51 -9.87 21.79
N ASN A 191 -22.85 -10.00 22.95
CA ASN A 191 -22.39 -8.87 23.76
C ASN A 191 -20.86 -8.72 23.71
N GLU A 192 -20.37 -7.50 23.91
CA GLU A 192 -18.93 -7.20 23.96
C GLU A 192 -18.18 -8.00 25.02
N SER A 193 -18.79 -8.24 26.18
CA SER A 193 -18.17 -8.95 27.31
C SER A 193 -18.10 -10.47 27.12
N ASP A 194 -18.79 -11.02 26.12
CA ASP A 194 -18.85 -12.46 25.91
C ASP A 194 -17.48 -12.97 25.44
N PRO A 195 -17.03 -14.15 25.90
CA PRO A 195 -15.77 -14.72 25.45
C PRO A 195 -15.90 -15.20 24.00
N LEU A 196 -14.83 -15.04 23.22
CA LEU A 196 -14.77 -15.47 21.83
C LEU A 196 -14.35 -16.94 21.73
N LYS A 197 -15.08 -17.74 20.94
CA LYS A 197 -14.67 -19.11 20.62
C LYS A 197 -13.66 -19.14 19.48
N ARG A 198 -12.81 -20.17 19.46
CA ARG A 198 -11.76 -20.34 18.43
C ARG A 198 -12.33 -20.48 17.01
N GLY A 199 -13.47 -21.16 16.86
CA GLY A 199 -14.18 -21.24 15.58
C GLY A 199 -14.78 -19.91 15.13
N GLU A 200 -15.28 -19.10 16.06
CA GLU A 200 -15.78 -17.74 15.77
C GLU A 200 -14.65 -16.81 15.33
N ALA A 201 -13.48 -16.91 15.97
CA ALA A 201 -12.28 -16.17 15.57
C ALA A 201 -11.81 -16.52 14.15
N ALA A 202 -11.88 -17.81 13.75
CA ALA A 202 -11.58 -18.21 12.38
C ALA A 202 -12.54 -17.57 11.37
N VAL A 203 -13.84 -17.53 11.68
CA VAL A 203 -14.84 -16.86 10.84
C VAL A 203 -14.61 -15.35 10.78
N LEU A 204 -14.22 -14.73 11.89
CA LEU A 204 -13.86 -13.32 11.93
C LEU A 204 -12.64 -13.03 11.04
N ALA A 205 -11.59 -13.85 11.12
CA ALA A 205 -10.41 -13.71 10.28
C ALA A 205 -10.73 -13.91 8.78
N ASP A 206 -11.58 -14.89 8.44
CA ASP A 206 -12.06 -15.10 7.07
C ASP A 206 -12.81 -13.89 6.50
N LYS A 207 -13.61 -13.21 7.34
CA LYS A 207 -14.29 -11.97 6.94
C LYS A 207 -13.32 -10.81 6.74
N VAL A 208 -12.30 -10.69 7.60
CA VAL A 208 -11.23 -9.71 7.43
C VAL A 208 -10.47 -9.96 6.12
N MET A 209 -10.03 -11.19 5.87
CA MET A 209 -9.35 -11.54 4.61
C MET A 209 -10.22 -11.23 3.40
N SER A 210 -11.49 -11.65 3.42
CA SER A 210 -12.44 -11.34 2.34
C SER A 210 -12.64 -9.84 2.10
N ALA A 211 -12.55 -9.02 3.16
CA ALA A 211 -12.67 -7.58 3.03
C ALA A 211 -11.41 -6.92 2.45
N VAL A 212 -10.23 -7.41 2.84
CA VAL A 212 -8.96 -6.96 2.29
C VAL A 212 -8.80 -7.42 0.84
N ASP A 213 -9.14 -8.66 0.52
CA ASP A 213 -9.05 -9.22 -0.84
C ASP A 213 -10.02 -8.50 -1.80
N ALA A 214 -11.14 -7.99 -1.28
CA ALA A 214 -12.05 -7.13 -2.04
C ALA A 214 -11.54 -5.69 -2.18
N ASP A 215 -10.28 -5.39 -1.83
CA ASP A 215 -9.63 -4.07 -1.77
C ASP A 215 -10.60 -2.98 -1.24
N ALA A 216 -11.31 -3.30 -0.15
CA ALA A 216 -12.31 -2.42 0.45
C ALA A 216 -11.70 -1.43 1.46
N PHE A 217 -10.37 -1.45 1.60
CA PHE A 217 -9.63 -0.61 2.52
C PHE A 217 -9.05 0.60 1.78
N LEU A 218 -9.57 1.79 2.09
CA LEU A 218 -9.24 3.04 1.39
C LEU A 218 -9.27 2.87 -0.15
N PRO A 219 -10.35 2.29 -0.72
CA PRO A 219 -10.44 1.95 -2.14
C PRO A 219 -10.11 3.10 -3.09
N ILE A 220 -10.48 4.35 -2.80
CA ILE A 220 -10.23 5.52 -3.66
C ILE A 220 -8.94 6.27 -3.33
N LEU A 221 -8.16 5.84 -2.32
CA LEU A 221 -6.83 6.39 -2.08
C LEU A 221 -5.88 5.97 -3.21
N ASP A 222 -5.37 6.97 -3.92
CA ASP A 222 -4.34 6.83 -4.96
C ASP A 222 -3.10 7.60 -4.50
N MET A 223 -2.12 6.90 -3.94
CA MET A 223 -0.98 7.54 -3.27
C MET A 223 0.03 8.13 -4.26
N ASP A 224 0.31 7.37 -5.32
CA ASP A 224 1.33 7.67 -6.33
C ASP A 224 0.74 8.13 -7.67
N GLY A 225 -0.60 8.18 -7.79
CA GLY A 225 -1.29 8.55 -9.03
C GLY A 225 -1.37 7.41 -10.05
N MET A 226 -0.93 6.20 -9.67
CA MET A 226 -0.83 5.06 -10.57
C MET A 226 -1.98 4.06 -10.38
N LYS A 227 -2.76 4.16 -9.30
CA LYS A 227 -3.86 3.22 -9.02
C LYS A 227 -5.01 3.36 -10.02
N TYR A 228 -5.29 4.58 -10.46
CA TYR A 228 -6.44 4.89 -11.33
C TYR A 228 -6.03 5.29 -12.77
N PRO A 229 -6.84 4.96 -13.80
CA PRO A 229 -8.05 4.15 -13.75
C PRO A 229 -7.75 2.66 -13.49
N VAL A 230 -8.58 2.03 -12.66
CA VAL A 230 -8.52 0.60 -12.38
C VAL A 230 -9.11 -0.15 -13.59
N VAL A 231 -8.37 -1.13 -14.10
CA VAL A 231 -8.83 -2.07 -15.13
C VAL A 231 -8.77 -3.51 -14.58
N PRO A 232 -9.52 -4.47 -15.15
CA PRO A 232 -9.59 -5.82 -14.61
C PRO A 232 -8.24 -6.53 -14.71
N GLU A 233 -7.89 -7.30 -13.68
CA GLU A 233 -6.74 -8.20 -13.73
C GLU A 233 -6.99 -9.35 -14.71
N ILE A 234 -5.94 -9.79 -15.41
CA ILE A 234 -5.99 -10.90 -16.36
C ILE A 234 -5.30 -12.11 -15.74
N ASP A 235 -6.08 -13.13 -15.39
CA ASP A 235 -5.57 -14.36 -14.75
C ASP A 235 -4.67 -15.21 -15.68
N GLU A 236 -5.04 -15.30 -16.96
CA GLU A 236 -4.32 -16.09 -17.97
C GLU A 236 -3.91 -15.20 -19.14
N ILE A 237 -2.64 -14.79 -19.13
CA ILE A 237 -2.04 -13.89 -20.14
C ILE A 237 -1.46 -14.66 -21.35
N PHE A 238 -1.28 -15.98 -21.26
CA PHE A 238 -0.72 -16.81 -22.32
C PHE A 238 -1.67 -17.94 -22.78
N PRO A 239 -2.93 -17.64 -23.16
CA PRO A 239 -3.84 -18.67 -23.65
C PRO A 239 -3.49 -19.11 -25.08
N LEU A 240 -3.79 -20.36 -25.40
CA LEU A 240 -3.57 -20.89 -26.75
C LEU A 240 -4.58 -20.37 -27.81
N PHE A 241 -5.66 -19.68 -27.42
CA PHE A 241 -6.76 -19.19 -28.27
C PHE A 241 -7.52 -20.23 -29.13
N ALA A 242 -7.02 -21.45 -29.23
CA ALA A 242 -7.69 -22.61 -29.82
C ALA A 242 -7.38 -23.88 -29.01
N THR A 243 -8.17 -24.93 -29.22
CA THR A 243 -7.92 -26.26 -28.67
C THR A 243 -7.16 -27.09 -29.69
N TYR A 244 -6.06 -27.71 -29.27
CA TYR A 244 -5.23 -28.56 -30.11
C TYR A 244 -5.32 -30.02 -29.68
N VAL A 245 -5.22 -30.93 -30.64
CA VAL A 245 -5.20 -32.39 -30.41
C VAL A 245 -3.79 -32.84 -29.98
N GLU A 246 -3.65 -34.06 -29.43
CA GLU A 246 -2.35 -34.60 -28.97
C GLU A 246 -1.26 -34.65 -30.06
N HIS A 247 -1.65 -34.68 -31.34
CA HIS A 247 -0.74 -34.66 -32.49
C HIS A 247 -1.15 -33.55 -33.46
N PRO A 248 -0.79 -32.29 -33.16
CA PRO A 248 -1.18 -31.14 -33.97
C PRO A 248 -0.49 -31.17 -35.35
N ALA A 249 -1.10 -30.52 -36.34
CA ALA A 249 -0.47 -30.30 -37.63
C ALA A 249 0.83 -29.48 -37.47
N PRO A 250 1.79 -29.52 -38.43
CA PRO A 250 3.05 -28.80 -38.29
C PRO A 250 2.92 -27.31 -37.96
N ASP A 251 1.94 -26.62 -38.58
CA ASP A 251 1.66 -25.20 -38.31
C ASP A 251 1.05 -24.98 -36.92
N GLU A 252 0.22 -25.92 -36.44
CA GLU A 252 -0.35 -25.88 -35.09
C GLU A 252 0.73 -26.15 -34.03
N GLN A 253 1.64 -27.09 -34.29
CA GLN A 253 2.79 -27.35 -33.41
C GLN A 253 3.72 -26.13 -33.35
N ALA A 254 4.02 -25.51 -34.49
CA ALA A 254 4.85 -24.31 -34.53
C ALA A 254 4.24 -23.16 -33.71
N TYR A 255 2.91 -22.99 -33.75
CA TYR A 255 2.22 -22.04 -32.90
C TYR A 255 2.33 -22.40 -31.41
N VAL A 256 2.05 -23.64 -31.04
CA VAL A 256 2.12 -24.10 -29.64
C VAL A 256 3.53 -23.93 -29.07
N ASP A 257 4.56 -24.31 -29.85
CA ASP A 257 5.96 -24.16 -29.49
C ASP A 257 6.32 -22.69 -29.28
N ALA A 258 5.85 -21.79 -30.16
CA ALA A 258 6.09 -20.36 -30.01
C ALA A 258 5.44 -19.77 -28.76
N VAL A 259 4.19 -20.15 -28.46
CA VAL A 259 3.50 -19.74 -27.24
C VAL A 259 4.25 -20.23 -26.00
N GLN A 260 4.72 -21.47 -26.01
CA GLN A 260 5.46 -22.04 -24.90
C GLN A 260 6.80 -21.32 -24.71
N ALA A 261 7.53 -21.04 -25.78
CA ALA A 261 8.78 -20.29 -25.72
C ALA A 261 8.58 -18.90 -25.10
N ILE A 262 7.56 -18.15 -25.54
CA ILE A 262 7.23 -16.82 -24.97
C ILE A 262 6.85 -16.93 -23.49
N ARG A 263 6.02 -17.92 -23.14
CA ARG A 263 5.60 -18.16 -21.74
C ARG A 263 6.79 -18.46 -20.83
N ASP A 264 7.72 -19.29 -21.31
CA ASP A 264 8.88 -19.75 -20.56
C ASP A 264 10.06 -18.74 -20.63
N ARG A 265 9.90 -17.65 -21.39
CA ARG A 265 10.94 -16.64 -21.69
C ARG A 265 12.16 -17.23 -22.39
N GLU A 266 11.91 -18.21 -23.24
CA GLU A 266 12.87 -18.87 -24.12
C GLU A 266 12.66 -18.47 -25.59
N ASP A 267 11.85 -17.44 -25.84
CA ASP A 267 11.60 -16.90 -27.17
C ASP A 267 12.85 -16.23 -27.78
N ASP A 268 12.92 -16.32 -29.11
CA ASP A 268 14.02 -15.80 -29.92
C ASP A 268 13.52 -15.33 -31.30
N GLU A 269 14.44 -14.88 -32.16
CA GLU A 269 14.10 -14.43 -33.52
C GLU A 269 13.34 -15.50 -34.32
N GLN A 270 13.69 -16.78 -34.17
CA GLN A 270 13.01 -17.88 -34.89
C GLN A 270 11.57 -18.07 -34.42
N THR A 271 11.32 -17.84 -33.14
CA THR A 271 9.99 -17.87 -32.54
C THR A 271 9.05 -16.89 -33.24
N TYR A 272 9.48 -15.64 -33.41
CA TYR A 272 8.68 -14.61 -34.07
C TYR A 272 8.65 -14.78 -35.61
N GLU A 273 9.72 -15.28 -36.24
CA GLU A 273 9.68 -15.67 -37.67
C GLU A 273 8.62 -16.73 -37.94
N ALA A 274 8.49 -17.74 -37.08
CA ALA A 274 7.45 -18.76 -37.18
C ALA A 274 6.05 -18.13 -37.08
N LEU A 275 5.82 -17.21 -36.13
CA LEU A 275 4.56 -16.49 -36.00
C LEU A 275 4.25 -15.63 -37.23
N HIS A 276 5.22 -14.90 -37.80
CA HIS A 276 5.03 -14.13 -39.04
C HIS A 276 4.65 -15.03 -40.24
N LYS A 277 5.26 -16.22 -40.33
CA LYS A 277 4.91 -17.21 -41.36
C LYS A 277 3.48 -17.70 -41.21
N LEU A 278 3.03 -17.95 -39.97
CA LEU A 278 1.63 -18.33 -39.67
C LEU A 278 0.66 -17.18 -39.92
N ALA A 279 1.07 -15.93 -39.65
CA ALA A 279 0.27 -14.74 -39.93
C ALA A 279 0.00 -14.60 -41.43
N SER A 280 0.99 -14.97 -42.26
CA SER A 280 0.91 -14.90 -43.73
C SER A 280 0.26 -16.13 -44.39
N SER A 281 -0.01 -17.21 -43.64
CA SER A 281 -0.60 -18.45 -44.18
C SER A 281 -2.12 -18.51 -44.00
N GLU A 282 -2.75 -19.62 -44.39
CA GLU A 282 -4.18 -19.90 -44.12
C GLU A 282 -4.42 -20.45 -42.69
N PHE A 283 -3.46 -20.26 -41.76
CA PHE A 283 -3.56 -20.77 -40.40
C PHE A 283 -4.80 -20.19 -39.68
N PRO A 284 -5.72 -21.02 -39.14
CA PRO A 284 -7.00 -20.53 -38.63
C PRO A 284 -6.92 -19.65 -37.38
N ASN A 285 -5.98 -19.89 -36.46
CA ASN A 285 -5.89 -19.16 -35.20
C ASN A 285 -5.19 -17.80 -35.36
N LYS A 286 -5.81 -16.91 -36.15
CA LYS A 286 -5.32 -15.55 -36.39
C LYS A 286 -5.32 -14.68 -35.14
N ILE A 287 -6.25 -14.91 -34.22
CA ILE A 287 -6.32 -14.19 -32.94
C ILE A 287 -5.02 -14.39 -32.17
N GLY A 288 -4.65 -15.66 -31.94
CA GLY A 288 -3.45 -16.01 -31.19
C GLY A 288 -2.18 -15.53 -31.88
N VAL A 289 -2.03 -15.77 -33.18
CA VAL A 289 -0.82 -15.37 -33.91
C VAL A 289 -0.56 -13.86 -33.81
N HIS A 290 -1.58 -13.03 -34.04
CA HIS A 290 -1.42 -11.58 -33.94
C HIS A 290 -1.23 -11.10 -32.50
N TYR A 291 -1.89 -11.74 -31.53
CA TYR A 291 -1.66 -11.47 -30.12
C TYR A 291 -0.19 -11.69 -29.76
N TYR A 292 0.39 -12.86 -30.05
CA TYR A 292 1.79 -13.13 -29.71
C TYR A 292 2.80 -12.33 -30.55
N LEU A 293 2.47 -11.96 -31.79
CA LEU A 293 3.33 -11.03 -32.55
C LEU A 293 3.44 -9.65 -31.89
N SER A 294 2.40 -9.17 -31.21
CA SER A 294 2.44 -7.90 -30.48
C SER A 294 3.32 -7.92 -29.22
N TRP A 295 3.83 -9.09 -28.82
CA TRP A 295 4.71 -9.25 -27.67
C TRP A 295 6.19 -9.23 -28.05
N ASN A 296 6.51 -9.09 -29.34
CA ASN A 296 7.89 -9.10 -29.81
C ASN A 296 8.66 -7.89 -29.24
N PRO A 297 9.70 -8.12 -28.40
CA PRO A 297 10.45 -7.02 -27.79
C PRO A 297 11.35 -6.29 -28.79
N ASP A 298 11.65 -6.89 -29.94
CA ASP A 298 12.51 -6.33 -30.98
C ASP A 298 11.73 -5.50 -32.02
N THR A 299 10.40 -5.52 -31.95
CA THR A 299 9.50 -4.78 -32.85
C THR A 299 9.14 -3.41 -32.25
N PRO A 300 9.09 -2.32 -33.05
CA PRO A 300 8.60 -1.03 -32.57
C PRO A 300 7.18 -1.11 -31.99
N LEU A 301 6.91 -0.36 -30.92
CA LEU A 301 5.62 -0.41 -30.23
C LEU A 301 4.44 -0.05 -31.15
N GLU A 302 4.64 0.79 -32.16
CA GLU A 302 3.63 1.13 -33.16
C GLU A 302 3.20 -0.10 -33.97
N GLU A 303 4.15 -0.96 -34.34
CA GLU A 303 3.89 -2.19 -35.10
C GLU A 303 3.30 -3.27 -34.18
N ASN A 304 3.75 -3.35 -32.92
CA ASN A 304 3.11 -4.19 -31.91
C ASN A 304 1.64 -3.78 -31.69
N MET A 305 1.34 -2.48 -31.68
CA MET A 305 -0.03 -1.96 -31.60
C MET A 305 -0.87 -2.38 -32.81
N GLU A 306 -0.31 -2.35 -34.03
CA GLU A 306 -0.99 -2.85 -35.23
C GLU A 306 -1.34 -4.34 -35.12
N HIS A 307 -0.42 -5.16 -34.63
CA HIS A 307 -0.69 -6.58 -34.35
C HIS A 307 -1.74 -6.78 -33.24
N ALA A 308 -1.72 -5.97 -32.18
CA ALA A 308 -2.73 -6.04 -31.13
C ALA A 308 -4.13 -5.74 -31.68
N PHE A 309 -4.28 -4.74 -32.55
CA PHE A 309 -5.55 -4.48 -33.23
C PHE A 309 -5.93 -5.59 -34.22
N ALA A 310 -4.99 -6.13 -34.98
CA ALA A 310 -5.25 -7.25 -35.90
C ALA A 310 -5.78 -8.50 -35.16
N ALA A 311 -5.38 -8.72 -33.91
CA ALA A 311 -5.94 -9.77 -33.07
C ALA A 311 -7.42 -9.52 -32.71
N ILE A 312 -7.80 -8.26 -32.44
CA ILE A 312 -9.21 -7.86 -32.21
C ILE A 312 -10.03 -7.98 -33.49
N ASP A 313 -9.49 -7.55 -34.64
CA ASP A 313 -10.13 -7.75 -35.94
C ASP A 313 -10.43 -9.24 -36.21
N ALA A 314 -9.44 -10.11 -35.94
CA ALA A 314 -9.61 -11.55 -36.07
C ALA A 314 -10.66 -12.12 -35.11
N TYR A 315 -10.78 -11.56 -33.90
CA TYR A 315 -11.82 -11.92 -32.94
C TYR A 315 -13.22 -11.67 -33.52
N PHE A 316 -13.48 -10.47 -34.05
CA PHE A 316 -14.78 -10.14 -34.64
C PHE A 316 -15.06 -10.90 -35.94
N ALA A 317 -14.02 -11.25 -36.71
CA ALA A 317 -14.16 -12.06 -37.91
C ALA A 317 -14.64 -13.51 -37.63
N ASN A 318 -14.27 -14.08 -36.48
CA ASN A 318 -14.61 -15.46 -36.09
C ASN A 318 -16.10 -15.63 -35.70
N LYS A 319 -16.80 -14.53 -35.39
CA LYS A 319 -18.22 -14.52 -34.97
C LYS A 319 -18.55 -15.36 -33.72
N ILE A 320 -17.54 -15.75 -32.93
CA ILE A 320 -17.69 -16.45 -31.66
C ILE A 320 -17.51 -15.45 -30.52
N ILE A 321 -18.53 -15.33 -29.66
CA ILE A 321 -18.53 -14.41 -28.52
C ILE A 321 -17.81 -15.05 -27.33
N LEU A 322 -16.65 -14.51 -26.97
CA LEU A 322 -15.81 -14.96 -25.85
C LEU A 322 -15.32 -13.72 -25.08
N PRO A 323 -16.11 -13.20 -24.12
CA PRO A 323 -15.85 -11.94 -23.42
C PRO A 323 -14.47 -11.85 -22.76
N ASP A 324 -13.99 -12.96 -22.17
CA ASP A 324 -12.68 -12.99 -21.52
C ASP A 324 -11.53 -12.86 -22.52
N ARG A 325 -11.70 -13.41 -23.74
CA ARG A 325 -10.72 -13.23 -24.82
C ARG A 325 -10.71 -11.80 -25.30
N LEU A 326 -11.88 -11.20 -25.54
CA LEU A 326 -11.94 -9.79 -25.94
C LEU A 326 -11.31 -8.90 -24.86
N ARG A 327 -11.54 -9.21 -23.58
CA ARG A 327 -10.93 -8.49 -22.46
C ARG A 327 -9.41 -8.54 -22.51
N LEU A 328 -8.83 -9.72 -22.71
CA LEU A 328 -7.39 -9.90 -22.84
C LEU A 328 -6.82 -9.10 -24.03
N LEU A 329 -7.49 -9.15 -25.18
CA LEU A 329 -7.05 -8.40 -26.36
C LEU A 329 -7.10 -6.88 -26.14
N CYS A 330 -8.16 -6.38 -25.48
CA CYS A 330 -8.27 -4.96 -25.12
C CYS A 330 -7.23 -4.56 -24.07
N ALA A 331 -6.94 -5.42 -23.10
CA ALA A 331 -5.88 -5.21 -22.10
C ALA A 331 -4.53 -5.01 -22.78
N ASN A 332 -4.19 -5.88 -23.73
CA ASN A 332 -2.94 -5.80 -24.48
C ASN A 332 -2.81 -4.49 -25.28
N VAL A 333 -3.88 -4.04 -25.94
CA VAL A 333 -3.91 -2.72 -26.61
C VAL A 333 -3.68 -1.58 -25.61
N TYR A 334 -4.34 -1.65 -24.45
CA TYR A 334 -4.19 -0.64 -23.40
C TYR A 334 -2.76 -0.62 -22.84
N ASP A 335 -2.16 -1.77 -22.57
CA ASP A 335 -0.81 -1.90 -22.03
C ASP A 335 0.25 -1.37 -23.02
N ILE A 336 0.13 -1.67 -24.31
CA ILE A 336 1.04 -1.09 -25.33
C ILE A 336 0.87 0.43 -25.37
N ALA A 337 -0.35 0.96 -25.28
CA ALA A 337 -0.58 2.40 -25.23
C ALA A 337 0.06 3.05 -23.98
N LEU A 338 0.09 2.37 -22.84
CA LEU A 338 0.83 2.84 -21.65
C LEU A 338 2.36 2.83 -21.86
N GLN A 339 2.89 1.86 -22.62
CA GLN A 339 4.33 1.74 -22.90
C GLN A 339 4.84 2.79 -23.89
N MET A 340 4.00 3.22 -24.85
CA MET A 340 4.34 4.19 -25.91
C MET A 340 4.57 5.64 -25.42
N GLU A 341 4.77 5.85 -24.12
CA GLU A 341 4.89 7.11 -23.37
C GLU A 341 3.59 7.58 -22.69
N ALA A 342 3.60 7.56 -21.34
CA ALA A 342 2.46 7.72 -20.46
C ALA A 342 1.76 9.11 -20.46
N ASP A 343 2.33 10.10 -21.15
CA ASP A 343 1.89 11.50 -21.10
C ASP A 343 1.48 12.07 -22.48
N ASP A 344 1.49 11.27 -23.55
CA ASP A 344 1.06 11.74 -24.88
C ASP A 344 -0.44 11.50 -25.10
N GLU A 345 -1.23 12.56 -24.88
CA GLU A 345 -2.68 12.58 -25.13
C GLU A 345 -3.03 12.18 -26.58
N GLU A 346 -2.16 12.44 -27.56
CA GLU A 346 -2.41 12.11 -28.97
C GLU A 346 -2.40 10.58 -29.20
N ILE A 347 -1.50 9.87 -28.53
CA ILE A 347 -1.41 8.40 -28.58
C ILE A 347 -2.67 7.78 -28.00
N TYR A 348 -3.09 8.22 -26.82
CA TYR A 348 -4.33 7.73 -26.19
C TYR A 348 -5.55 8.05 -27.05
N GLN A 349 -5.62 9.24 -27.64
CA GLN A 349 -6.74 9.63 -28.49
C GLN A 349 -6.82 8.79 -29.78
N LYS A 350 -5.67 8.50 -30.41
CA LYS A 350 -5.60 7.63 -31.60
C LYS A 350 -6.04 6.21 -31.27
N THR A 351 -5.51 5.64 -30.19
CA THR A 351 -5.86 4.29 -29.72
C THR A 351 -7.35 4.20 -29.36
N LEU A 352 -7.86 5.22 -28.65
CA LEU A 352 -9.28 5.33 -28.30
C LEU A 352 -10.18 5.33 -29.53
N ASN A 353 -9.87 6.13 -30.55
CA ASN A 353 -10.67 6.23 -31.77
C ASN A 353 -10.75 4.89 -32.51
N HIS A 354 -9.65 4.14 -32.56
CA HIS A 354 -9.64 2.82 -33.19
C HIS A 354 -10.44 1.83 -32.35
N LEU A 355 -10.20 1.76 -31.04
CA LEU A 355 -10.93 0.82 -30.18
C LEU A 355 -12.44 1.10 -30.15
N GLN A 356 -12.85 2.37 -30.29
CA GLN A 356 -14.25 2.77 -30.40
C GLN A 356 -14.96 2.25 -31.67
N SER A 357 -14.24 1.93 -32.76
CA SER A 357 -14.90 1.43 -33.98
C SER A 357 -15.61 0.10 -33.75
N TYR A 358 -15.11 -0.71 -32.81
CA TYR A 358 -15.70 -1.99 -32.44
C TYR A 358 -16.97 -1.85 -31.58
N GLU A 359 -17.18 -0.71 -30.93
CA GLU A 359 -18.33 -0.50 -30.03
C GLU A 359 -19.67 -0.70 -30.74
N SER A 360 -19.76 -0.27 -32.01
CA SER A 360 -20.98 -0.40 -32.82
C SER A 360 -21.33 -1.84 -33.21
N ILE A 361 -20.37 -2.77 -33.09
CA ILE A 361 -20.51 -4.19 -33.43
C ILE A 361 -21.11 -4.97 -32.26
N ILE A 362 -20.88 -4.51 -31.02
CA ILE A 362 -21.27 -5.22 -29.80
C ILE A 362 -22.61 -4.70 -29.29
N ARG A 363 -23.44 -5.61 -28.79
CA ARG A 363 -24.67 -5.23 -28.09
C ARG A 363 -24.35 -4.67 -26.70
N LYS A 364 -24.74 -3.42 -26.45
CA LYS A 364 -24.61 -2.75 -25.15
C LYS A 364 -25.25 -3.55 -24.00
N GLY A 365 -24.56 -3.61 -22.85
CA GLY A 365 -25.01 -4.28 -21.62
C GLY A 365 -24.75 -5.80 -21.58
N THR A 366 -23.97 -6.34 -22.51
CA THR A 366 -23.43 -7.72 -22.45
C THR A 366 -22.06 -7.73 -21.76
N GLU A 367 -21.62 -8.89 -21.28
CA GLU A 367 -20.26 -9.07 -20.74
C GLU A 367 -19.18 -8.77 -21.79
N GLU A 368 -19.45 -9.06 -23.06
CA GLU A 368 -18.57 -8.70 -24.17
C GLU A 368 -18.45 -7.18 -24.33
N TRP A 369 -19.54 -6.43 -24.15
CA TRP A 369 -19.49 -4.96 -24.18
C TRP A 369 -18.72 -4.43 -22.98
N ASP A 370 -18.94 -4.97 -21.77
CA ASP A 370 -18.19 -4.58 -20.57
C ASP A 370 -16.68 -4.80 -20.75
N SER A 371 -16.26 -5.91 -21.36
CA SER A 371 -14.85 -6.21 -21.67
C SER A 371 -14.17 -5.17 -22.56
N LEU A 372 -14.91 -4.50 -23.46
CA LEU A 372 -14.40 -3.40 -24.28
C LEU A 372 -14.54 -2.05 -23.55
N ALA A 373 -15.70 -1.81 -22.94
CA ALA A 373 -16.11 -0.52 -22.40
C ALA A 373 -15.21 -0.06 -21.25
N ILE A 374 -14.69 -0.97 -20.42
CA ILE A 374 -13.79 -0.59 -19.32
C ILE A 374 -12.50 0.06 -19.83
N TYR A 375 -11.91 -0.47 -20.91
CA TYR A 375 -10.68 0.05 -21.51
C TYR A 375 -10.94 1.32 -22.32
N LEU A 376 -12.10 1.42 -22.99
CA LEU A 376 -12.55 2.67 -23.59
C LEU A 376 -12.65 3.79 -22.55
N ALA A 377 -13.25 3.51 -21.38
CA ALA A 377 -13.37 4.48 -20.31
C ALA A 377 -11.99 4.87 -19.74
N ALA A 378 -11.09 3.89 -19.56
CA ALA A 378 -9.73 4.14 -19.08
C ALA A 378 -8.96 5.06 -20.04
N LEU A 379 -9.02 4.79 -21.34
CA LEU A 379 -8.42 5.64 -22.39
C LEU A 379 -9.10 7.02 -22.45
N GLU A 380 -10.41 7.11 -22.26
CA GLU A 380 -11.13 8.39 -22.15
C GLU A 380 -10.58 9.24 -21.00
N VAL A 381 -10.32 8.66 -19.82
CA VAL A 381 -9.68 9.40 -18.71
C VAL A 381 -8.26 9.84 -19.09
N ARG A 382 -7.43 8.93 -19.62
CA ARG A 382 -6.05 9.22 -20.02
C ARG A 382 -5.97 10.31 -21.10
N SER A 383 -7.01 10.44 -21.92
CA SER A 383 -7.15 11.49 -22.94
C SER A 383 -7.84 12.77 -22.42
N GLY A 384 -7.99 12.94 -21.10
CA GLY A 384 -8.64 14.11 -20.49
C GLY A 384 -10.17 14.18 -20.61
N GLN A 385 -10.84 13.12 -21.05
CA GLN A 385 -12.31 13.04 -21.25
C GLN A 385 -13.05 12.41 -20.05
N THR A 386 -12.74 12.84 -18.82
CA THR A 386 -13.26 12.23 -17.58
C THR A 386 -14.79 12.14 -17.50
N GLU A 387 -15.54 13.14 -17.98
CA GLU A 387 -17.02 13.10 -17.94
C GLU A 387 -17.60 12.02 -18.87
N LYS A 388 -16.94 11.76 -20.01
CA LYS A 388 -17.33 10.70 -20.94
C LYS A 388 -17.07 9.32 -20.32
N ALA A 389 -15.90 9.17 -19.71
CA ALA A 389 -15.54 7.97 -18.96
C ALA A 389 -16.51 7.70 -17.81
N LEU A 390 -16.88 8.72 -17.02
CA LEU A 390 -17.87 8.60 -15.95
C LEU A 390 -19.23 8.11 -16.46
N SER A 391 -19.70 8.63 -17.60
CA SER A 391 -20.92 8.14 -18.23
C SER A 391 -20.80 6.65 -18.58
N ARG A 392 -19.66 6.25 -19.14
CA ARG A 392 -19.41 4.86 -19.54
C ARG A 392 -19.33 3.91 -18.34
N TYR A 393 -18.58 4.26 -17.30
CA TYR A 393 -18.48 3.44 -16.09
C TYR A 393 -19.84 3.23 -15.41
N ARG A 394 -20.71 4.25 -15.39
CA ARG A 394 -22.05 4.14 -14.79
C ARG A 394 -22.98 3.19 -15.51
N GLU A 395 -22.78 3.00 -16.81
CA GLU A 395 -23.53 2.03 -17.60
C GLU A 395 -23.10 0.59 -17.31
N MET A 396 -21.89 0.40 -16.79
CA MET A 396 -21.30 -0.89 -16.40
C MET A 396 -21.69 -1.31 -14.98
N GLY A 397 -22.99 -1.41 -14.69
CA GLY A 397 -23.51 -1.63 -13.33
C GLY A 397 -23.12 -2.95 -12.63
N ARG A 398 -22.26 -3.78 -13.24
CA ARG A 398 -21.78 -5.07 -12.70
C ARG A 398 -20.29 -5.09 -12.35
N SER A 399 -19.48 -4.15 -12.86
CA SER A 399 -18.02 -4.17 -12.70
C SER A 399 -17.60 -3.46 -11.41
N ASP A 400 -16.77 -4.15 -10.62
CA ASP A 400 -16.21 -3.61 -9.39
C ASP A 400 -15.19 -2.49 -9.72
N GLU A 401 -14.46 -2.61 -10.82
CA GLU A 401 -13.53 -1.60 -11.35
C GLU A 401 -14.28 -0.35 -11.79
N ALA A 402 -15.37 -0.50 -12.55
CA ALA A 402 -16.21 0.62 -12.96
C ALA A 402 -16.83 1.35 -11.76
N MET A 403 -17.24 0.60 -10.72
CA MET A 403 -17.71 1.17 -9.46
C MET A 403 -16.62 1.97 -8.75
N ARG A 404 -15.39 1.44 -8.63
CA ARG A 404 -14.24 2.15 -8.05
C ARG A 404 -13.92 3.43 -8.82
N ASN A 405 -13.75 3.32 -10.14
CA ASN A 405 -13.42 4.43 -11.02
C ASN A 405 -14.48 5.54 -10.94
N THR A 406 -15.76 5.16 -10.98
CA THR A 406 -16.86 6.13 -10.85
C THR A 406 -16.76 6.93 -9.54
N VAL A 407 -16.58 6.24 -8.41
CA VAL A 407 -16.50 6.90 -7.10
C VAL A 407 -15.23 7.74 -6.99
N HIS A 408 -14.09 7.24 -7.44
CA HIS A 408 -12.80 7.95 -7.42
C HIS A 408 -12.88 9.27 -8.20
N TYR A 409 -13.30 9.24 -9.46
CA TYR A 409 -13.35 10.46 -10.29
C TYR A 409 -14.41 11.46 -9.81
N LEU A 410 -15.55 10.99 -9.28
CA LEU A 410 -16.52 11.89 -8.64
C LEU A 410 -15.95 12.54 -7.38
N ALA A 411 -15.24 11.78 -6.55
CA ALA A 411 -14.59 12.30 -5.35
C ALA A 411 -13.50 13.32 -5.70
N GLN A 412 -12.68 13.06 -6.73
CA GLN A 412 -11.65 13.98 -7.22
C GLN A 412 -12.26 15.30 -7.72
N GLN A 413 -13.46 15.25 -8.30
CA GLN A 413 -14.22 16.43 -8.73
C GLN A 413 -15.02 17.10 -7.59
N GLY A 414 -14.93 16.60 -6.36
CA GLY A 414 -15.69 17.11 -5.20
C GLY A 414 -17.18 16.77 -5.21
N LYS A 415 -17.63 15.88 -6.10
CA LYS A 415 -19.04 15.46 -6.27
C LYS A 415 -19.41 14.29 -5.33
N LEU A 416 -19.15 14.44 -4.02
CA LEU A 416 -19.33 13.35 -3.03
C LEU A 416 -20.79 12.88 -2.91
N ASP A 417 -21.75 13.80 -2.99
CA ASP A 417 -23.19 13.46 -2.93
C ASP A 417 -23.62 12.58 -4.12
N GLU A 418 -23.08 12.85 -5.30
CA GLU A 418 -23.35 12.08 -6.50
C GLU A 418 -22.72 10.69 -6.43
N ALA A 419 -21.50 10.59 -5.89
CA ALA A 419 -20.83 9.31 -5.66
C ALA A 419 -21.59 8.43 -4.67
N GLU A 420 -22.09 9.01 -3.58
CA GLU A 420 -22.90 8.31 -2.59
C GLU A 420 -24.24 7.85 -3.18
N ALA A 421 -24.95 8.72 -3.92
CA ALA A 421 -26.20 8.38 -4.59
C ALA A 421 -26.02 7.23 -5.60
N TYR A 422 -24.92 7.25 -6.38
CA TYR A 422 -24.54 6.16 -7.27
C TYR A 422 -24.38 4.84 -6.53
N LEU A 423 -23.60 4.82 -5.43
CA LEU A 423 -23.42 3.60 -4.62
C LEU A 423 -24.74 3.11 -4.03
N GLN A 424 -25.62 4.00 -3.56
CA GLN A 424 -26.91 3.61 -2.98
C GLN A 424 -27.84 2.94 -4.01
N ALA A 425 -27.74 3.31 -5.28
CA ALA A 425 -28.51 2.67 -6.35
C ALA A 425 -28.07 1.23 -6.65
N ILE A 426 -26.82 0.86 -6.35
CA ILE A 426 -26.28 -0.49 -6.58
C ILE A 426 -26.80 -1.45 -5.51
N GLN A 427 -27.35 -2.59 -5.94
CA GLN A 427 -27.85 -3.65 -5.06
C GLN A 427 -27.01 -4.93 -5.19
N PRO A 428 -25.86 -5.02 -4.50
CA PRO A 428 -25.00 -6.18 -4.58
C PRO A 428 -25.67 -7.40 -3.93
N ARG A 429 -25.25 -8.60 -4.34
CA ARG A 429 -25.67 -9.83 -3.67
C ARG A 429 -25.16 -9.84 -2.23
N LYS A 430 -25.99 -10.28 -1.28
CA LYS A 430 -25.59 -10.40 0.12
C LYS A 430 -24.36 -11.29 0.29
N ASN A 431 -23.40 -10.82 1.10
CA ASN A 431 -22.10 -11.40 1.38
C ASN A 431 -21.19 -11.55 0.13
N SER A 432 -21.37 -10.72 -0.90
CA SER A 432 -20.48 -10.68 -2.07
C SER A 432 -19.29 -9.73 -1.85
N ALA A 433 -18.20 -9.93 -2.59
CA ALA A 433 -17.06 -9.00 -2.62
C ALA A 433 -17.51 -7.57 -2.96
N GLN A 434 -18.41 -7.42 -3.94
CA GLN A 434 -19.00 -6.13 -4.31
C GLN A 434 -19.74 -5.44 -3.15
N GLU A 435 -20.44 -6.18 -2.29
CA GLU A 435 -21.06 -5.59 -1.08
C GLU A 435 -20.02 -5.09 -0.08
N VAL A 436 -18.90 -5.83 0.07
CA VAL A 436 -17.78 -5.39 0.92
C VAL A 436 -17.14 -4.13 0.35
N LEU A 437 -16.85 -4.12 -0.95
CA LEU A 437 -16.31 -2.96 -1.65
C LEU A 437 -17.22 -1.74 -1.57
N LYS A 438 -18.53 -1.89 -1.85
CA LYS A 438 -19.51 -0.81 -1.70
C LYS A 438 -19.48 -0.20 -0.29
N ARG A 439 -19.37 -1.03 0.74
CA ARG A 439 -19.24 -0.55 2.13
C ARG A 439 -17.95 0.22 2.36
N GLY A 440 -16.82 -0.29 1.85
CA GLY A 440 -15.52 0.41 1.90
C GLY A 440 -15.58 1.78 1.25
N LEU A 441 -16.16 1.86 0.04
CA LEU A 441 -16.35 3.11 -0.70
C LEU A 441 -17.24 4.11 0.07
N LEU A 442 -18.38 3.67 0.59
CA LEU A 442 -19.26 4.53 1.41
C LEU A 442 -18.55 5.04 2.67
N ARG A 443 -17.74 4.19 3.31
CA ARG A 443 -16.98 4.57 4.51
C ARG A 443 -15.94 5.63 4.18
N GLU A 444 -15.21 5.45 3.09
CA GLU A 444 -14.20 6.40 2.67
C GLU A 444 -14.78 7.74 2.20
N LEU A 445 -15.95 7.74 1.53
CA LEU A 445 -16.69 8.96 1.23
C LEU A 445 -17.08 9.73 2.50
N SER A 446 -17.50 9.01 3.56
CA SER A 446 -17.78 9.62 4.86
C SER A 446 -16.52 10.29 5.46
N THR A 447 -15.35 9.65 5.37
CA THR A 447 -14.06 10.24 5.75
C THR A 447 -13.73 11.49 4.93
N LEU A 448 -14.02 11.48 3.63
CA LEU A 448 -13.82 12.65 2.76
C LEU A 448 -14.76 13.82 3.09
N ARG A 449 -15.91 13.59 3.70
CA ARG A 449 -16.77 14.69 4.19
C ARG A 449 -16.21 15.37 5.43
N GLN A 450 -15.35 14.68 6.18
CA GLN A 450 -14.78 15.17 7.43
C GLN A 450 -13.49 15.97 7.24
N GLN A 451 -12.97 16.08 6.01
CA GLN A 451 -11.67 16.73 5.73
C GLN A 451 -11.54 18.11 6.36
N GLU A 452 -12.58 18.94 6.26
CA GLU A 452 -12.55 20.31 6.80
C GLU A 452 -12.48 20.31 8.34
N SER A 453 -13.19 19.40 9.01
CA SER A 453 -13.12 19.25 10.47
C SER A 453 -11.73 18.80 10.90
N VAL A 454 -11.24 17.70 10.32
CA VAL A 454 -9.94 17.11 10.67
C VAL A 454 -8.79 18.09 10.41
N LYS A 455 -8.87 18.85 9.31
CA LYS A 455 -7.94 19.95 9.02
C LYS A 455 -7.91 20.99 10.13
N ASN A 456 -9.07 21.40 10.63
CA ASN A 456 -9.19 22.39 11.70
C ASN A 456 -8.66 21.84 13.03
N ASP A 457 -8.93 20.57 13.33
CA ASP A 457 -8.43 19.88 14.54
C ASP A 457 -6.90 19.78 14.51
N LEU A 458 -6.31 19.38 13.38
CA LEU A 458 -4.85 19.35 13.21
C LEU A 458 -4.23 20.75 13.33
N ALA A 459 -4.81 21.75 12.66
CA ALA A 459 -4.33 23.12 12.73
C ALA A 459 -4.47 23.73 14.14
N PHE A 460 -5.44 23.28 14.93
CA PHE A 460 -5.57 23.64 16.33
C PHE A 460 -4.46 23.01 17.16
N ALA A 461 -4.28 21.68 17.09
CA ALA A 461 -3.27 20.94 17.85
C ALA A 461 -1.85 21.45 17.58
N LEU A 462 -1.50 21.71 16.31
CA LEU A 462 -0.19 22.27 15.95
C LEU A 462 0.02 23.69 16.50
N ARG A 463 -1.00 24.55 16.43
CA ARG A 463 -0.92 25.91 17.01
C ARG A 463 -0.82 25.86 18.53
N HIS A 464 -1.53 24.94 19.17
CA HIS A 464 -1.47 24.77 20.61
C HIS A 464 -0.07 24.30 21.05
N PHE A 465 0.50 23.33 20.33
CA PHE A 465 1.87 22.88 20.52
C PHE A 465 2.91 24.01 20.34
N GLN A 466 2.76 24.84 19.31
CA GLN A 466 3.63 26.00 19.06
C GLN A 466 3.55 27.10 20.15
N GLN A 467 2.51 27.10 20.99
CA GLN A 467 2.38 28.05 22.10
C GLN A 467 3.14 27.62 23.35
N LEU A 468 3.71 26.41 23.39
CA LEU A 468 4.55 25.95 24.48
C LEU A 468 5.79 26.86 24.60
N SER A 469 6.21 27.18 25.84
CA SER A 469 7.42 27.98 26.05
C SER A 469 8.71 27.23 25.71
N GLY A 470 8.65 25.91 25.68
CA GLY A 470 9.73 25.02 25.31
C GLY A 470 9.31 23.57 25.38
N TYR A 471 10.01 22.71 24.65
CA TYR A 471 9.75 21.28 24.60
C TYR A 471 11.01 20.48 24.32
N ARG A 472 10.94 19.18 24.60
CA ARG A 472 11.93 18.19 24.22
C ARG A 472 11.37 17.31 23.12
N VAL A 473 12.21 17.02 22.14
CA VAL A 473 11.96 16.06 21.07
C VAL A 473 12.88 14.87 21.29
N ASP A 474 12.34 13.66 21.29
CA ASP A 474 13.12 12.43 21.17
C ASP A 474 12.82 11.80 19.80
N GLY A 475 13.81 11.81 18.91
CA GLY A 475 13.64 11.48 17.50
C GLY A 475 14.49 10.30 17.04
N ASN A 476 13.95 9.54 16.09
CA ASN A 476 14.70 8.58 15.30
C ASN A 476 14.35 8.78 13.83
N ALA A 477 15.35 8.79 12.95
CA ALA A 477 15.13 8.99 11.52
C ALA A 477 16.09 8.18 10.66
N ILE A 478 15.68 7.91 9.42
CA ILE A 478 16.48 7.29 8.37
C ILE A 478 16.45 8.22 7.17
N LEU A 479 17.62 8.70 6.72
CA LEU A 479 17.77 9.61 5.59
C LEU A 479 18.79 9.03 4.60
N SER A 480 18.33 8.57 3.43
CA SER A 480 19.18 7.93 2.41
C SER A 480 20.10 6.84 2.99
N GLY A 481 19.56 6.06 3.92
CA GLY A 481 20.23 4.97 4.63
C GLY A 481 21.05 5.38 5.87
N TYR A 482 21.27 6.68 6.10
CA TYR A 482 21.84 7.15 7.37
C TYR A 482 20.79 7.03 8.47
N ARG A 483 21.16 6.43 9.59
CA ARG A 483 20.29 6.29 10.76
C ARG A 483 20.63 7.37 11.77
N PHE A 484 19.63 7.98 12.38
CA PHE A 484 19.76 9.02 13.38
C PHE A 484 18.95 8.65 14.62
N LYS A 485 19.52 8.95 15.79
CA LYS A 485 18.81 9.00 17.06
C LYS A 485 19.27 10.23 17.81
N TYR A 486 18.33 11.09 18.17
CA TYR A 486 18.65 12.38 18.76
C TYR A 486 17.62 12.79 19.80
N THR A 487 18.09 13.66 20.69
CA THR A 487 17.25 14.44 21.57
C THR A 487 17.49 15.90 21.23
N GLN A 488 16.42 16.64 20.97
CA GLN A 488 16.46 18.08 20.76
C GLN A 488 15.75 18.79 21.91
N THR A 489 16.37 19.83 22.44
CA THR A 489 15.73 20.77 23.36
C THR A 489 15.41 22.05 22.59
N VAL A 490 14.16 22.48 22.61
CA VAL A 490 13.70 23.68 21.90
C VAL A 490 13.25 24.73 22.91
N ASP A 491 13.84 25.92 22.84
CA ASP A 491 13.44 27.13 23.55
C ASP A 491 12.67 28.04 22.60
N GLN A 492 11.34 27.92 22.62
CA GLN A 492 10.44 28.67 21.73
C GLN A 492 10.49 30.18 22.01
N ARG A 493 10.84 30.62 23.23
CA ARG A 493 10.92 32.05 23.56
C ARG A 493 12.15 32.71 22.94
N ARG A 494 13.26 31.99 22.88
CA ARG A 494 14.51 32.45 22.28
C ARG A 494 14.65 32.07 20.82
N GLN A 495 13.77 31.22 20.30
CA GLN A 495 13.84 30.65 18.96
C GLN A 495 15.18 29.94 18.71
N THR A 496 15.64 29.20 19.74
CA THR A 496 16.88 28.46 19.72
C THR A 496 16.64 27.00 20.06
N SER A 497 17.44 26.12 19.46
CA SER A 497 17.41 24.69 19.80
C SER A 497 18.81 24.09 19.91
N HIS A 498 18.92 23.02 20.69
CA HIS A 498 20.14 22.24 20.85
C HIS A 498 19.81 20.78 20.65
N THR A 499 20.48 20.17 19.67
CA THR A 499 20.32 18.77 19.29
C THR A 499 21.57 18.01 19.67
N VAL A 500 21.40 16.88 20.35
CA VAL A 500 22.47 15.93 20.64
C VAL A 500 22.03 14.53 20.26
N GLY A 501 22.96 13.70 19.83
CA GLY A 501 22.61 12.33 19.47
C GLY A 501 23.73 11.57 18.82
N TYR A 502 23.33 10.60 18.01
CA TYR A 502 24.21 9.75 17.25
C TYR A 502 23.62 9.49 15.87
N TYR A 503 24.51 9.28 14.90
CA TYR A 503 24.12 8.79 13.60
C TYR A 503 25.01 7.65 13.13
N GLN A 504 24.52 6.85 12.19
CA GLN A 504 25.25 5.75 11.61
C GLN A 504 25.11 5.79 10.09
N ALA A 505 26.23 5.92 9.39
CA ALA A 505 26.28 5.82 7.94
C ALA A 505 26.03 4.37 7.48
N PRO A 506 25.42 4.13 6.30
CA PRO A 506 25.13 2.79 5.79
C PRO A 506 26.35 1.86 5.76
N SER A 507 27.53 2.42 5.46
CA SER A 507 28.78 1.69 5.31
C SER A 507 29.57 1.52 6.60
N LYS A 508 29.10 2.06 7.73
CA LYS A 508 29.82 2.04 9.02
C LYS A 508 29.11 1.15 10.04
N LEU A 509 29.88 0.34 10.75
CA LEU A 509 29.41 -0.46 11.90
C LEU A 509 29.40 0.33 13.21
N VAL A 510 30.03 1.51 13.26
CA VAL A 510 30.17 2.31 14.47
C VAL A 510 29.33 3.58 14.34
N MET A 511 28.75 3.99 15.47
CA MET A 511 27.98 5.23 15.60
C MET A 511 28.90 6.44 15.72
N ASP A 512 28.60 7.48 14.95
CA ASP A 512 29.22 8.80 15.04
C ASP A 512 28.36 9.72 15.92
N LYS A 513 28.98 10.69 16.59
CA LYS A 513 28.27 11.66 17.43
C LYS A 513 27.61 12.74 16.58
N LEU A 514 26.45 13.21 17.02
CA LEU A 514 25.72 14.35 16.48
C LEU A 514 25.61 15.42 17.56
N GLU A 515 25.92 16.67 17.20
CA GLU A 515 25.62 17.84 18.01
C GLU A 515 25.40 19.05 17.10
N SER A 516 24.28 19.76 17.31
CA SER A 516 24.00 21.02 16.62
C SER A 516 23.24 22.02 17.47
N TYR A 517 23.39 23.31 17.14
CA TYR A 517 22.60 24.41 17.66
C TYR A 517 21.92 25.12 16.50
N ALA A 518 20.62 25.41 16.62
CA ALA A 518 19.90 26.23 15.65
C ALA A 518 19.47 27.57 16.26
N ASP A 519 19.57 28.63 15.46
CA ASP A 519 19.03 29.96 15.71
C ASP A 519 18.00 30.26 14.62
N GLU A 520 16.73 30.04 14.93
CA GLU A 520 15.65 30.19 13.96
C GLU A 520 15.38 31.66 13.65
N SER A 521 15.61 32.59 14.60
CA SER A 521 15.47 34.03 14.35
C SER A 521 16.45 34.53 13.29
N ASN A 522 17.65 33.97 13.25
CA ASN A 522 18.71 34.37 12.31
C ASN A 522 18.86 33.42 11.10
N HIS A 523 18.04 32.37 11.01
CA HIS A 523 18.09 31.34 9.96
C HIS A 523 19.48 30.69 9.82
N VAL A 524 20.04 30.24 10.95
CA VAL A 524 21.37 29.63 10.99
C VAL A 524 21.36 28.35 11.82
N GLU A 525 22.10 27.35 11.34
CA GLU A 525 22.48 26.17 12.13
C GLU A 525 24.01 26.08 12.29
N TYR A 526 24.43 25.62 13.46
CA TYR A 526 25.81 25.29 13.79
C TYR A 526 25.91 23.79 14.04
N VAL A 527 26.67 23.06 13.22
CA VAL A 527 26.86 21.61 13.34
C VAL A 527 28.29 21.29 13.75
N ARG A 528 28.47 20.42 14.74
CA ARG A 528 29.79 20.00 15.22
C ARG A 528 30.45 19.01 14.28
N ASP A 529 31.66 19.32 13.83
CA ASP A 529 32.56 18.38 13.17
C ASP A 529 33.47 17.73 14.24
N PHE A 530 33.14 16.50 14.64
CA PHE A 530 33.86 15.79 15.70
C PHE A 530 35.27 15.34 15.29
N ASP A 531 35.54 15.18 13.99
CA ASP A 531 36.88 14.81 13.52
C ASP A 531 37.82 16.01 13.58
N LYS A 532 37.33 17.19 13.17
CA LYS A 532 38.12 18.43 13.16
C LYS A 532 38.05 19.21 14.46
N GLN A 533 37.12 18.87 15.36
CA GLN A 533 36.82 19.60 16.59
C GLN A 533 36.43 21.07 16.32
N THR A 534 35.73 21.31 15.22
CA THR A 534 35.29 22.64 14.76
C THR A 534 33.78 22.71 14.61
N TRP A 535 33.22 23.91 14.52
CA TRP A 535 31.82 24.12 14.15
C TRP A 535 31.70 24.54 12.68
N LYS A 536 30.67 24.05 12.01
CA LYS A 536 30.28 24.48 10.67
C LYS A 536 29.00 25.29 10.78
N LYS A 537 28.96 26.46 10.14
CA LYS A 537 27.79 27.33 10.08
C LYS A 537 27.12 27.14 8.72
N SER A 538 25.83 26.83 8.71
CA SER A 538 24.97 26.77 7.52
C SER A 538 23.80 27.72 7.67
N ARG A 539 23.26 28.18 6.54
CA ARG A 539 21.99 28.90 6.50
C ARG A 539 20.83 27.91 6.45
N THR A 540 19.68 28.30 6.98
CA THR A 540 18.45 27.47 7.02
C THR A 540 17.27 28.12 6.29
N ASP A 541 17.53 29.10 5.42
CA ASP A 541 16.52 29.78 4.60
C ASP A 541 16.43 29.28 3.15
N SER A 542 17.25 28.29 2.78
CA SER A 542 17.08 27.51 1.55
C SER A 542 16.52 26.13 1.88
N PHE A 543 15.99 25.46 0.85
CA PHE A 543 15.49 24.09 0.95
C PHE A 543 16.42 23.18 0.15
N ASP A 544 16.98 22.17 0.81
CA ASP A 544 17.72 21.12 0.13
C ASP A 544 16.75 20.24 -0.65
N TYR A 545 15.60 19.95 -0.04
CA TYR A 545 14.63 18.98 -0.53
C TYR A 545 13.20 19.51 -0.49
N MET A 546 12.31 18.84 -1.23
CA MET A 546 10.94 19.30 -1.41
C MET A 546 10.11 19.18 -0.12
N HIS A 547 10.31 18.14 0.68
CA HIS A 547 9.59 17.96 1.94
C HIS A 547 9.80 19.10 2.93
N GLU A 548 11.01 19.67 3.00
CA GLU A 548 11.30 20.82 3.87
C GLU A 548 10.44 22.04 3.47
N TRP A 549 10.25 22.27 2.17
CA TRP A 549 9.35 23.31 1.68
C TRP A 549 7.89 23.00 2.03
N VAL A 550 7.43 21.76 1.84
CA VAL A 550 6.05 21.35 2.15
C VAL A 550 5.77 21.47 3.66
N GLU A 551 6.73 21.07 4.50
CA GLU A 551 6.66 21.21 5.96
C GLU A 551 6.49 22.67 6.38
N SER A 552 7.19 23.60 5.71
CA SER A 552 7.05 25.04 5.96
C SER A 552 5.68 25.63 5.60
N ARG A 553 4.85 24.91 4.84
CA ARG A 553 3.50 25.35 4.48
C ARG A 553 2.52 25.09 5.61
N SER A 554 1.59 26.03 5.81
CA SER A 554 0.47 25.84 6.72
C SER A 554 -0.46 24.72 6.23
N ILE A 555 -1.18 24.09 7.16
CA ILE A 555 -2.18 23.05 6.85
C ILE A 555 -3.21 23.54 5.82
N ASN A 556 -3.62 24.81 5.88
CA ASN A 556 -4.54 25.39 4.91
C ASN A 556 -3.94 25.48 3.49
N GLU A 557 -2.66 25.85 3.37
CA GLU A 557 -1.95 25.86 2.09
C GLU A 557 -1.80 24.44 1.54
N ARG A 558 -1.46 23.46 2.39
CA ARG A 558 -1.34 22.06 1.96
C ARG A 558 -2.65 21.52 1.39
N VAL A 559 -3.79 21.79 2.02
CA VAL A 559 -5.12 21.41 1.48
C VAL A 559 -5.41 22.11 0.16
N LYS A 560 -5.26 23.43 0.13
CA LYS A 560 -5.67 24.24 -1.01
C LYS A 560 -4.81 23.98 -2.24
N ASP A 561 -3.50 24.01 -2.03
CA ASP A 561 -2.48 24.09 -3.09
C ASP A 561 -1.83 22.75 -3.40
N LEU A 562 -1.83 21.80 -2.45
CA LEU A 562 -1.24 20.46 -2.62
C LEU A 562 -2.26 19.32 -2.53
N LYS A 563 -3.56 19.65 -2.34
CA LYS A 563 -4.65 18.67 -2.22
C LYS A 563 -4.41 17.63 -1.12
N ALA A 564 -3.81 18.08 0.00
CA ALA A 564 -3.62 17.24 1.17
C ALA A 564 -4.94 16.63 1.64
N ARG A 565 -4.88 15.33 1.95
CA ARG A 565 -6.01 14.52 2.39
C ARG A 565 -5.71 13.94 3.77
N TYR A 566 -6.71 13.92 4.64
CA TYR A 566 -6.59 13.47 6.02
C TYR A 566 -7.47 12.25 6.34
N LEU A 567 -6.99 11.37 7.22
CA LEU A 567 -7.79 10.35 7.90
C LEU A 567 -7.60 10.52 9.40
N LEU A 568 -8.70 10.69 10.12
CA LEU A 568 -8.72 10.64 11.58
C LEU A 568 -9.06 9.23 12.06
N GLN A 569 -8.24 8.71 12.97
CA GLN A 569 -8.50 7.51 13.75
C GLN A 569 -8.34 7.83 15.23
N SER A 570 -9.42 7.71 15.99
CA SER A 570 -9.44 7.83 17.43
C SER A 570 -9.31 6.45 18.06
N PHE A 571 -8.41 6.35 19.04
CA PHE A 571 -8.20 5.10 19.79
C PHE A 571 -7.83 5.41 21.23
N GLY A 572 -8.76 5.12 22.14
CA GLY A 572 -8.64 5.43 23.56
C GLY A 572 -8.27 6.90 23.80
N SER A 573 -7.06 7.16 24.29
CA SER A 573 -6.54 8.48 24.67
C SER A 573 -6.03 9.33 23.52
N TYR A 574 -5.89 8.78 22.31
CA TYR A 574 -5.27 9.50 21.20
C TYR A 574 -6.18 9.66 20.00
N ASP A 575 -6.01 10.78 19.32
CA ASP A 575 -6.47 11.03 17.97
C ASP A 575 -5.26 11.00 17.03
N ILE A 576 -5.36 10.21 15.96
CA ILE A 576 -4.29 9.98 15.00
C ILE A 576 -4.75 10.53 13.67
N ILE A 577 -4.09 11.58 13.20
CA ILE A 577 -4.37 12.19 11.90
C ILE A 577 -3.29 11.75 10.93
N THR A 578 -3.66 10.95 9.94
CA THR A 578 -2.80 10.59 8.81
C THR A 578 -3.05 11.57 7.66
N GLU A 579 -1.99 12.22 7.16
CA GLU A 579 -2.01 13.14 6.03
C GLU A 579 -1.30 12.49 4.84
N TRP A 580 -1.97 12.46 3.69
CA TRP A 580 -1.37 12.14 2.40
C TRP A 580 -1.38 13.37 1.52
N ILE A 581 -0.28 13.58 0.80
CA ILE A 581 -0.20 14.62 -0.22
C ILE A 581 0.14 13.94 -1.56
N PRO A 582 -0.71 14.06 -2.59
CA PRO A 582 -0.45 13.46 -3.89
C PRO A 582 0.88 13.93 -4.47
N GLY A 583 1.72 12.98 -4.86
CA GLY A 583 3.07 13.25 -5.40
C GLY A 583 3.06 14.15 -6.63
N GLU A 584 2.06 14.00 -7.50
CA GLU A 584 1.89 14.85 -8.68
C GLU A 584 1.64 16.33 -8.34
N GLU A 585 0.88 16.61 -7.28
CA GLU A 585 0.60 18.00 -6.87
C GLU A 585 1.85 18.65 -6.28
N ILE A 586 2.65 17.88 -5.54
CA ILE A 586 3.99 18.31 -5.09
C ILE A 586 4.89 18.56 -6.30
N LEU A 587 4.94 17.65 -7.27
CA LEU A 587 5.75 17.79 -8.48
C LEU A 587 5.36 19.04 -9.28
N LYS A 588 4.06 19.30 -9.48
CA LYS A 588 3.55 20.51 -10.14
C LYS A 588 4.02 21.78 -9.42
N LYS A 589 3.96 21.81 -8.08
CA LYS A 589 4.42 22.96 -7.29
C LYS A 589 5.94 23.12 -7.26
N SER A 590 6.68 22.02 -7.25
CA SER A 590 8.16 22.03 -7.21
C SER A 590 8.80 22.84 -8.34
N ARG A 591 8.12 22.97 -9.49
CA ARG A 591 8.57 23.81 -10.63
C ARG A 591 8.76 25.29 -10.28
N ASN A 592 8.14 25.75 -9.18
CA ASN A 592 8.22 27.13 -8.69
C ASN A 592 9.00 27.23 -7.37
N VAL A 593 9.66 26.16 -6.93
CA VAL A 593 10.45 26.10 -5.70
C VAL A 593 11.92 25.93 -6.08
N LEU A 594 12.80 26.74 -5.48
CA LEU A 594 14.24 26.58 -5.65
C LEU A 594 14.73 25.53 -4.65
N LEU A 595 15.28 24.43 -5.15
CA LEU A 595 15.79 23.30 -4.35
C LEU A 595 17.28 23.11 -4.63
N ASP A 596 18.10 23.00 -3.58
CA ASP A 596 19.55 22.80 -3.73
C ASP A 596 19.89 21.40 -4.29
N ALA A 597 19.02 20.39 -4.09
CA ALA A 597 19.14 19.08 -4.74
C ALA A 597 18.83 19.07 -6.26
N GLY A 598 18.31 20.18 -6.79
CA GLY A 598 17.95 20.36 -8.20
C GLY A 598 16.47 20.06 -8.50
N PRO A 599 16.10 19.95 -9.79
CA PRO A 599 14.71 19.75 -10.19
C PRO A 599 14.17 18.38 -9.75
N LEU A 600 12.97 18.40 -9.16
CA LEU A 600 12.23 17.20 -8.78
C LEU A 600 11.69 16.49 -10.02
N LYS A 601 11.82 15.17 -10.07
CA LYS A 601 11.32 14.30 -11.15
C LYS A 601 10.05 13.56 -10.74
N ALA A 602 10.00 13.03 -9.52
CA ALA A 602 8.85 12.31 -8.99
C ALA A 602 8.83 12.30 -7.46
N VAL A 603 7.65 12.12 -6.89
CA VAL A 603 7.43 11.98 -5.43
C VAL A 603 6.57 10.74 -5.21
N PRO A 604 7.17 9.54 -5.06
CA PRO A 604 6.41 8.32 -4.89
C PRO A 604 5.55 8.27 -3.61
N ILE A 605 6.01 8.90 -2.52
CA ILE A 605 5.30 8.89 -1.25
C ILE A 605 5.52 10.19 -0.49
N TYR A 606 4.43 10.70 0.10
CA TYR A 606 4.47 11.79 1.06
C TYR A 606 3.38 11.59 2.11
N ILE A 607 3.77 11.08 3.28
CA ILE A 607 2.82 10.75 4.36
C ILE A 607 3.32 11.32 5.68
N ASN A 608 2.40 11.96 6.42
CA ASN A 608 2.58 12.33 7.82
C ASN A 608 1.56 11.64 8.71
N LYS A 609 1.92 11.36 9.95
CA LYS A 609 1.03 10.94 11.03
C LYS A 609 1.26 11.80 12.26
N TYR A 610 0.20 12.43 12.73
CA TYR A 610 0.20 13.26 13.93
C TYR A 610 -0.57 12.55 15.02
N TYR A 611 0.05 12.37 16.18
CA TYR A 611 -0.56 11.75 17.34
C TYR A 611 -0.89 12.84 18.35
N ILE A 612 -2.17 13.02 18.64
CA ILE A 612 -2.69 14.08 19.49
C ILE A 612 -3.29 13.44 20.73
N ASP A 613 -2.90 13.92 21.89
CA ASP A 613 -3.51 13.52 23.15
C ASP A 613 -4.87 14.21 23.33
N ARG A 614 -5.93 13.43 23.55
CA ARG A 614 -7.32 13.92 23.59
C ARG A 614 -7.67 14.71 24.86
N GLU A 615 -6.87 14.57 25.91
CA GLU A 615 -7.10 15.29 27.17
C GLU A 615 -6.49 16.69 27.11
N SER A 616 -5.31 16.81 26.49
CA SER A 616 -4.54 18.05 26.40
C SER A 616 -4.61 18.75 25.05
N ASP A 617 -5.25 18.14 24.04
CA ASP A 617 -5.29 18.59 22.64
C ASP A 617 -3.89 18.95 22.07
N THR A 618 -2.85 18.28 22.57
CA THR A 618 -1.45 18.58 22.25
C THR A 618 -0.85 17.49 21.40
N LEU A 619 -0.02 17.88 20.43
CA LEU A 619 0.80 16.95 19.65
C LEU A 619 1.83 16.25 20.56
N ILE A 620 1.78 14.92 20.60
CA ILE A 620 2.69 14.09 21.42
C ILE A 620 3.69 13.30 20.57
N ALA A 621 3.39 13.08 19.29
CA ALA A 621 4.32 12.47 18.36
C ALA A 621 3.98 12.86 16.91
N HIS A 622 4.99 12.81 16.07
CA HIS A 622 4.89 12.96 14.62
C HIS A 622 5.72 11.86 13.96
N GLN A 623 5.17 11.22 12.94
CA GLN A 623 5.86 10.21 12.16
C GLN A 623 5.69 10.54 10.68
N TRP A 624 6.72 10.31 9.89
CA TRP A 624 6.70 10.64 8.48
C TRP A 624 7.40 9.61 7.62
N ARG A 625 7.05 9.64 6.33
CA ARG A 625 7.76 8.95 5.27
C ARG A 625 7.61 9.72 3.95
N TYR A 626 8.75 10.10 3.40
CA TYR A 626 8.88 10.82 2.13
C TYR A 626 9.84 10.07 1.22
N GLU A 627 9.49 9.99 -0.06
CA GLU A 627 10.42 9.57 -1.09
C GLU A 627 10.40 10.59 -2.23
N GLU A 628 11.57 11.01 -2.67
CA GLU A 628 11.73 12.03 -3.70
C GLU A 628 12.81 11.59 -4.69
N ILE A 629 12.50 11.71 -5.97
CA ILE A 629 13.42 11.39 -7.06
C ILE A 629 13.74 12.67 -7.81
N TYR A 630 15.01 13.01 -7.91
CA TYR A 630 15.49 14.22 -8.59
C TYR A 630 16.02 13.92 -9.98
N ALA A 631 16.00 14.92 -10.86
CA ALA A 631 16.53 14.82 -12.23
C ALA A 631 18.03 14.45 -12.26
N SER A 632 18.76 14.79 -11.20
CA SER A 632 20.15 14.37 -10.95
C SER A 632 20.33 12.87 -10.67
N LYS A 633 19.23 12.08 -10.69
CA LYS A 633 19.14 10.68 -10.23
C LYS A 633 19.41 10.51 -8.73
N LYS A 634 19.41 11.59 -7.96
CA LYS A 634 19.42 11.52 -6.50
C LYS A 634 18.07 10.98 -6.03
N TYR A 635 18.11 9.91 -5.24
CA TYR A 635 16.95 9.34 -4.57
C TYR A 635 17.04 9.66 -3.08
N LEU A 636 16.01 10.34 -2.58
CA LEU A 636 15.81 10.60 -1.17
C LEU A 636 14.79 9.61 -0.64
N ALA A 637 15.16 8.85 0.38
CA ALA A 637 14.23 8.12 1.21
C ALA A 637 14.40 8.65 2.64
N TYR A 638 13.39 9.37 3.13
CA TYR A 638 13.40 9.98 4.45
C TYR A 638 12.21 9.49 5.26
N SER A 639 12.47 8.89 6.41
CA SER A 639 11.41 8.48 7.34
C SER A 639 11.87 8.66 8.77
N GLY A 640 10.93 8.82 9.68
CA GLY A 640 11.27 9.00 11.08
C GLY A 640 10.08 9.12 11.98
N THR A 641 10.37 9.23 13.26
CA THR A 641 9.40 9.45 14.32
C THR A 641 10.01 10.33 15.38
N GLU A 642 9.25 11.34 15.77
CA GLU A 642 9.53 12.22 16.89
C GLU A 642 8.47 12.03 17.97
N ARG A 643 8.92 12.07 19.23
CA ARG A 643 8.04 12.16 20.40
C ARG A 643 8.31 13.47 21.12
N TYR A 644 7.23 14.14 21.49
CA TYR A 644 7.28 15.45 22.11
C TYR A 644 6.94 15.37 23.60
N GLY A 645 7.69 16.10 24.41
CA GLY A 645 7.39 16.32 25.82
C GLY A 645 7.48 17.80 26.15
N ALA A 646 6.45 18.35 26.79
CA ALA A 646 6.48 19.73 27.27
C ALA A 646 7.68 19.92 28.22
N PHE A 647 8.47 20.97 27.98
CA PHE A 647 9.64 21.29 28.78
C PHE A 647 9.70 22.81 28.99
N PRO A 648 8.80 23.37 29.84
CA PRO A 648 8.60 24.81 29.94
C PRO A 648 9.82 25.56 30.48
N GLU A 649 10.72 24.85 31.15
CA GLU A 649 11.99 25.34 31.70
C GLU A 649 13.14 25.28 30.68
N ALA A 650 12.88 24.92 29.42
CA ALA A 650 13.91 24.92 28.38
C ALA A 650 14.56 26.31 28.28
N VAL A 651 15.87 26.32 28.42
CA VAL A 651 16.71 27.51 28.21
C VAL A 651 17.88 27.08 27.36
N VAL A 652 17.87 27.47 26.09
CA VAL A 652 18.92 27.11 25.14
C VAL A 652 19.69 28.37 24.76
N HIS A 653 20.95 28.41 25.17
CA HIS A 653 21.90 29.45 24.78
C HIS A 653 22.93 28.86 23.83
N ILE A 654 23.17 29.52 22.70
CA ILE A 654 24.27 29.16 21.79
C ILE A 654 25.58 29.66 22.43
N PRO A 655 26.50 28.77 22.83
CA PRO A 655 27.74 29.18 23.47
C PRO A 655 28.60 30.05 22.55
N ALA A 656 29.35 31.00 23.11
CA ALA A 656 30.26 31.85 22.33
C ALA A 656 31.29 31.03 21.53
N GLU A 657 31.79 29.94 22.12
CA GLU A 657 32.72 28.99 21.46
C GLU A 657 32.13 28.30 20.22
N VAL A 658 30.80 28.18 20.13
CA VAL A 658 30.13 27.64 18.94
C VAL A 658 30.22 28.65 17.80
N VAL A 659 29.94 29.93 18.10
CA VAL A 659 29.99 31.02 17.13
C VAL A 659 31.42 31.33 16.70
N GLU A 660 32.34 31.46 17.66
CA GLU A 660 33.76 31.75 17.44
C GLU A 660 34.52 30.57 16.82
N GLY A 661 34.13 29.34 17.15
CA GLY A 661 34.70 28.11 16.62
C GLY A 661 34.24 27.73 15.21
N THR A 662 33.53 28.63 14.52
CA THR A 662 33.08 28.40 13.14
C THR A 662 34.23 28.56 12.15
N VAL A 663 34.48 27.51 11.37
CA VAL A 663 35.36 27.62 10.21
C VAL A 663 34.50 28.01 9.01
N GLY A 664 34.58 29.29 8.62
CA GLY A 664 33.87 29.80 7.45
C GLY A 664 34.38 29.14 6.16
N THR A 665 33.46 28.67 5.32
CA THR A 665 33.74 28.59 3.88
C THR A 665 33.46 30.00 3.35
N PRO A 666 34.36 30.64 2.60
CA PRO A 666 34.11 31.96 2.02
C PRO A 666 32.90 31.97 1.09
#